data_AF-A0A3M6G6F9-F1
#
_entry.id   AF-A0A3M6G6F9-F1
#
_cell.length_a   1.000
_cell.length_b   1.000
_cell.length_c   1.000
_cell.angle_alpha   90.00
_cell.angle_beta   90.00
_cell.angle_gamma   90.00
#
_symmetry.space_group_name_H-M   'P 1'
#
loop_
_entity.id
_entity.type
_entity.pdbx_description
1 polymer ?
#
loop_
_entity_poly.entity_id
_entity_poly.type
_entity_poly.pdbx_seq_one_letter_code
_entity_poly.pdbx_strand_id
1 'polypeptide(L)'
;MRPIVAGPTAVAQTSAPEARNGTPVMTQTLSSLAITPTPLKPADTWPAASAALKRLDELRTLLAIELKAQPGPGEALLTALGGSDVSERELEIFSLLQQTDDYWTDPGKNAESRRDRLVPALQRALRDEASVRIHERDLESGYLVCLPDSPDQSPALTYASLHVQLHDDEHVEMAGALAISEEQGRTLLMLPGLGIMGFATQALMLATLTRWLNTATLQDALLNTMERRHQDQLFKIIQDADLYLEPFKAEDLQLQPVTTPPFMHALDRLLNKQRNDIRHACERPDTEDRATRQALIQAAIDMRRLLGPAYMLELRELTNRQRQYHRSLPDWMKIASEADLQTYAWHLRHYDEAHAAMLSVLGIAASPEHFAEARLRTRLADDLGHDLDPRALTIDTRRTLPSTSETYRVTCSLVELALYGLHPEDESAGSDFIDHTVITLDGKPLDAACSALNPAYLAGVIDELDLRAEFGEFQRKAYQQEHNRQMLCALARTRLTAQGWAAKMQGHIQPGDFAMVAALTGPAARASDPALRVQQIKLNNRNVMARLLVFRKQGAEGRTQRLIMVATDAPGQQYFKAFDTETQLLHEVVGWTASPSMVNYLLDQVEVDARAALAEQLTALALKPQPSKDFIQFIDHADCESALRRFTDEQTRILLSEQARHTPDWYLRASRAQRRELLALEQAIGGALDNYQAQPHTGVKPFQDYVHQRASQQIGKLLNVPAGTVDPDLIVITTERETLTYTDMLLNGYDDSIDPLRASAATNATFSGPEGIDVSALSAAAVAGSVRGQWLADEYIALIRNTLLNSESEGYAYRRQFSVMITQLQMQAAALRSVLKGHIEAAHYAWLKQSLDNAHLDDTASRERYPLYPLQVHVDKPFIASGLTGVDQLVIPSTLLTHVETVQGCLVILPTQTRHAALLYTPQAPDGIEFRLFSDFVRSLVSEGMIDYYKDRCRIKTRRTLSFLLRDMQQGKANKPPVIPKAFISDFADTCFNRPLERRLRDVEETTTGRNDMLVRLIRVSVEIIATALTLPFPPASFAVGSLLSLHDSGQAVAALTEGDQQRAATYMLSALFNGIGAGSDLLVGIKGFGGVLHQLEHGHQSAPVLRSFQRQSSLPRYEDLYPVELQEQVFLIGKPNAHGHAAVFHAPHVASAPP
;
A
#
# COMPACT_ATOMS: atom_id res chain seq x y z
N MET A 1 -59.67 12.25 25.31
CA MET A 1 -60.33 13.42 24.69
C MET A 1 -60.08 13.39 23.19
N ARG A 2 -61.14 13.26 22.40
CA ARG A 2 -61.25 13.60 20.96
C ARG A 2 -61.90 15.02 20.88
N PRO A 3 -62.11 15.70 19.72
CA PRO A 3 -61.58 15.57 18.34
C PRO A 3 -61.35 16.95 17.60
N ILE A 4 -61.26 16.90 16.25
CA ILE A 4 -61.61 17.92 15.20
C ILE A 4 -60.40 18.70 14.63
N VAL A 5 -59.99 18.76 13.34
CA VAL A 5 -60.44 18.46 11.93
C VAL A 5 -60.06 19.72 11.12
N ALA A 6 -59.41 19.55 9.95
CA ALA A 6 -59.81 20.14 8.66
C ALA A 6 -58.72 19.95 7.59
N GLY A 7 -59.04 19.17 6.57
CA GLY A 7 -58.51 19.36 5.21
C GLY A 7 -59.64 19.87 4.31
N PRO A 8 -59.31 20.40 3.12
CA PRO A 8 -60.24 20.38 2.01
C PRO A 8 -59.66 19.74 0.74
N THR A 9 -60.59 19.14 0.02
CA THR A 9 -60.60 18.44 -1.28
C THR A 9 -60.43 19.34 -2.50
N ALA A 10 -59.88 18.79 -3.59
CA ALA A 10 -60.18 19.15 -4.99
C ALA A 10 -59.96 17.90 -5.86
N VAL A 11 -61.01 17.14 -6.17
CA VAL A 11 -61.82 17.14 -7.42
C VAL A 11 -61.01 16.83 -8.69
N ALA A 12 -61.25 15.62 -9.20
CA ALA A 12 -60.86 15.16 -10.53
C ALA A 12 -61.76 15.76 -11.61
N GLN A 13 -61.16 16.27 -12.68
CA GLN A 13 -61.80 16.38 -13.99
C GLN A 13 -60.82 15.90 -15.07
N THR A 14 -61.23 14.83 -15.73
CA THR A 14 -60.65 14.23 -16.93
C THR A 14 -60.86 15.12 -18.14
N SER A 15 -59.80 15.40 -18.90
CA SER A 15 -59.89 15.64 -20.34
C SER A 15 -58.54 15.30 -20.99
N ALA A 16 -58.57 14.35 -21.94
CA ALA A 16 -57.47 14.10 -22.87
C ALA A 16 -57.33 15.29 -23.84
N PRO A 17 -56.15 15.46 -24.47
CA PRO A 17 -56.10 15.06 -25.88
C PRO A 17 -54.78 14.40 -26.34
N GLU A 18 -54.98 13.45 -27.24
CA GLU A 18 -54.25 13.18 -28.50
C GLU A 18 -52.72 13.09 -28.57
N ALA A 19 -52.32 11.97 -29.17
CA ALA A 19 -50.98 11.54 -29.52
C ALA A 19 -50.24 12.49 -30.47
N ARG A 20 -48.94 12.70 -30.20
CA ARG A 20 -47.93 13.07 -31.21
C ARG A 20 -46.52 12.59 -30.80
N ASN A 21 -45.98 11.69 -31.62
CA ASN A 21 -44.57 11.39 -31.88
C ASN A 21 -43.67 11.01 -30.69
N GLY A 22 -43.66 9.71 -30.38
CA GLY A 22 -42.59 9.08 -29.60
C GLY A 22 -41.26 9.15 -30.35
N THR A 23 -40.29 9.80 -29.74
CA THR A 23 -38.88 9.78 -30.14
C THR A 23 -38.24 8.51 -29.55
N PRO A 24 -37.63 7.62 -30.34
CA PRO A 24 -36.96 6.44 -29.80
C PRO A 24 -35.65 6.85 -29.10
N VAL A 25 -35.49 6.34 -27.89
CA VAL A 25 -34.34 6.47 -26.99
C VAL A 25 -33.11 5.82 -27.65
N MET A 26 -32.05 6.59 -27.89
CA MET A 26 -30.76 6.10 -28.39
C MET A 26 -29.89 5.57 -27.24
N THR A 27 -29.54 4.28 -27.30
CA THR A 27 -28.46 3.65 -26.54
C THR A 27 -27.21 3.56 -27.41
N GLN A 28 -26.06 3.92 -26.82
CA GLN A 28 -24.71 4.05 -27.38
C GLN A 28 -24.37 5.36 -28.12
N THR A 29 -24.43 6.46 -27.35
CA THR A 29 -23.42 7.51 -27.46
C THR A 29 -22.10 7.00 -26.89
N LEU A 30 -21.00 7.08 -27.65
CA LEU A 30 -19.69 7.26 -27.03
C LEU A 30 -19.79 8.58 -26.27
N SER A 31 -19.77 8.47 -24.95
CA SER A 31 -20.17 9.52 -24.02
C SER A 31 -19.42 10.82 -24.28
N SER A 32 -20.13 11.87 -24.70
CA SER A 32 -19.96 13.13 -24.00
C SER A 32 -20.19 12.85 -22.51
N LEU A 33 -19.36 13.41 -21.63
CA LEU A 33 -19.26 13.14 -20.18
C LEU A 33 -20.55 13.44 -19.37
N ALA A 34 -21.70 12.96 -19.81
CA ALA A 34 -22.89 12.81 -19.00
C ALA A 34 -22.70 11.59 -18.08
N ILE A 35 -22.19 11.85 -16.87
CA ILE A 35 -22.03 10.89 -15.79
C ILE A 35 -23.40 10.28 -15.47
N THR A 36 -23.68 9.09 -15.99
CA THR A 36 -24.91 8.33 -15.73
C THR A 36 -24.57 7.08 -14.91
N PRO A 37 -25.39 6.73 -13.90
CA PRO A 37 -25.09 5.61 -13.00
C PRO A 37 -25.00 4.29 -13.77
N THR A 38 -23.89 3.57 -13.59
CA THR A 38 -23.68 2.27 -14.25
C THR A 38 -24.55 1.19 -13.60
N PRO A 39 -25.50 0.56 -14.30
CA PRO A 39 -26.38 -0.45 -13.72
C PRO A 39 -25.61 -1.71 -13.26
N LEU A 40 -26.13 -2.41 -12.25
CA LEU A 40 -25.59 -3.69 -11.75
C LEU A 40 -25.76 -4.81 -12.80
N LYS A 41 -24.77 -5.72 -12.88
CA LYS A 41 -24.84 -6.89 -13.76
C LYS A 41 -25.86 -7.90 -13.20
N PRO A 42 -26.72 -8.54 -14.03
CA PRO A 42 -27.73 -9.48 -13.55
C PRO A 42 -27.10 -10.82 -13.15
N ALA A 43 -27.40 -11.32 -11.95
CA ALA A 43 -26.89 -12.62 -11.47
C ALA A 43 -27.37 -13.79 -12.36
N ASP A 44 -28.61 -13.73 -12.85
CA ASP A 44 -29.28 -14.83 -13.55
C ASP A 44 -28.65 -15.17 -14.92
N THR A 45 -27.96 -14.21 -15.53
CA THR A 45 -27.29 -14.39 -16.84
C THR A 45 -25.80 -14.74 -16.72
N TRP A 46 -25.26 -14.76 -15.50
CA TRP A 46 -23.83 -15.00 -15.23
C TRP A 46 -23.34 -16.39 -15.69
N PRO A 47 -24.04 -17.52 -15.42
CA PRO A 47 -23.54 -18.84 -15.81
C PRO A 47 -23.37 -18.98 -17.33
N ALA A 48 -24.34 -18.47 -18.10
CA ALA A 48 -24.30 -18.50 -19.56
C ALA A 48 -23.20 -17.59 -20.12
N ALA A 49 -23.06 -16.37 -19.60
CA ALA A 49 -22.02 -15.43 -20.00
C ALA A 49 -20.61 -15.93 -19.65
N SER A 50 -20.43 -16.56 -18.49
CA SER A 50 -19.15 -17.16 -18.09
C SER A 50 -18.75 -18.31 -19.00
N ALA A 51 -19.70 -19.18 -19.37
CA ALA A 51 -19.44 -20.28 -20.29
C ALA A 51 -19.12 -19.78 -21.71
N ALA A 52 -19.83 -18.75 -22.17
CA ALA A 52 -19.57 -18.08 -23.45
C ALA A 52 -18.19 -17.42 -23.49
N LEU A 53 -17.80 -16.72 -22.42
CA LEU A 53 -16.48 -16.09 -22.31
C LEU A 53 -15.35 -17.12 -22.37
N LYS A 54 -15.53 -18.27 -21.71
CA LYS A 54 -14.56 -19.38 -21.79
C LYS A 54 -14.37 -19.90 -23.21
N ARG A 55 -15.47 -20.10 -23.96
CA ARG A 55 -15.41 -20.54 -25.37
C ARG A 55 -14.76 -19.50 -26.29
N LEU A 56 -15.00 -18.22 -26.05
CA LEU A 56 -14.34 -17.13 -26.78
C LEU A 56 -12.82 -17.13 -26.53
N ASP A 57 -12.39 -17.41 -25.29
CA ASP A 57 -10.98 -17.51 -24.92
C ASP A 57 -10.29 -18.74 -25.55
N GLU A 58 -10.98 -19.88 -25.58
CA GLU A 58 -10.56 -21.09 -26.27
C GLU A 58 -10.36 -20.82 -27.78
N LEU A 59 -11.32 -20.13 -28.42
CA LEU A 59 -11.23 -19.75 -29.83
C LEU A 59 -10.11 -18.73 -30.09
N ARG A 60 -9.92 -17.75 -29.19
CA ARG A 60 -8.79 -16.80 -29.26
C ARG A 60 -7.45 -17.55 -29.31
N THR A 61 -7.30 -18.53 -28.43
CA THR A 61 -6.06 -19.32 -28.32
C THR A 61 -5.84 -20.18 -29.55
N LEU A 62 -6.88 -20.85 -30.04
CA LEU A 62 -6.82 -21.64 -31.28
C LEU A 62 -6.40 -20.78 -32.47
N LEU A 63 -7.06 -19.64 -32.68
CA LEU A 63 -6.76 -18.75 -33.80
C LEU A 63 -5.37 -18.12 -33.72
N ALA A 64 -4.88 -17.80 -32.52
CA ALA A 64 -3.51 -17.32 -32.36
C ALA A 64 -2.47 -18.37 -32.77
N ILE A 65 -2.75 -19.66 -32.50
CA ILE A 65 -1.87 -20.77 -32.93
C ILE A 65 -1.89 -20.93 -34.45
N GLU A 66 -3.07 -20.94 -35.07
CA GLU A 66 -3.19 -21.07 -36.54
C GLU A 66 -2.57 -19.86 -37.24
N LEU A 67 -2.85 -18.63 -36.80
CA LEU A 67 -2.25 -17.42 -37.39
C LEU A 67 -0.71 -17.43 -37.33
N LYS A 68 -0.13 -17.93 -36.23
CA LYS A 68 1.33 -18.06 -36.07
C LYS A 68 1.94 -19.18 -36.93
N ALA A 69 1.15 -20.18 -37.31
CA ALA A 69 1.60 -21.32 -38.11
C ALA A 69 1.50 -21.09 -39.63
N GLN A 70 1.02 -19.91 -40.06
CA GLN A 70 0.97 -19.53 -41.46
C GLN A 70 2.38 -19.40 -42.08
N PRO A 71 2.52 -19.63 -43.40
CA PRO A 71 3.78 -19.44 -44.10
C PRO A 71 4.23 -17.98 -44.03
N GLY A 72 5.44 -17.76 -43.51
CA GLY A 72 6.07 -16.44 -43.43
C GLY A 72 6.88 -16.08 -44.69
N PRO A 73 7.38 -14.84 -44.79
CA PRO A 73 8.23 -14.43 -45.90
C PRO A 73 9.58 -15.17 -45.85
N GLY A 74 9.87 -15.98 -46.88
CA GLY A 74 11.14 -16.71 -47.01
C GLY A 74 12.31 -15.81 -47.45
N GLU A 75 13.53 -16.30 -47.22
CA GLU A 75 14.77 -15.62 -47.62
C GLU A 75 14.87 -15.40 -49.15
N ALA A 76 14.34 -16.34 -49.94
CA ALA A 76 14.29 -16.24 -51.40
C ALA A 76 13.43 -15.05 -51.85
N LEU A 77 12.21 -14.92 -51.32
CA LEU A 77 11.32 -13.79 -51.56
C LEU A 77 11.97 -12.45 -51.15
N LEU A 78 12.54 -12.36 -49.96
CA LEU A 78 13.17 -11.12 -49.48
C LEU A 78 14.37 -10.70 -50.37
N THR A 79 15.08 -11.68 -50.94
CA THR A 79 16.19 -11.44 -51.87
C THR A 79 15.67 -10.99 -53.24
N ALA A 80 14.68 -11.69 -53.79
CA ALA A 80 14.07 -11.37 -55.09
C ALA A 80 13.42 -9.97 -55.09
N LEU A 81 12.81 -9.56 -53.98
CA LEU A 81 12.23 -8.22 -53.82
C LEU A 81 13.30 -7.09 -53.82
N GLY A 82 14.55 -7.39 -53.46
CA GLY A 82 15.68 -6.45 -53.51
C GLY A 82 16.46 -6.48 -54.82
N GLY A 83 16.21 -7.47 -55.68
CA GLY A 83 16.85 -7.64 -56.98
C GLY A 83 16.15 -6.87 -58.11
N SER A 84 16.81 -6.78 -59.27
CA SER A 84 16.27 -6.12 -60.47
C SER A 84 15.52 -7.06 -61.43
N ASP A 85 15.47 -8.37 -61.15
CA ASP A 85 14.76 -9.34 -61.98
C ASP A 85 13.26 -9.38 -61.64
N VAL A 86 12.47 -8.81 -62.54
CA VAL A 86 11.00 -8.72 -62.42
C VAL A 86 10.34 -10.10 -62.48
N SER A 87 10.91 -11.05 -63.24
CA SER A 87 10.31 -12.39 -63.40
C SER A 87 10.54 -13.25 -62.15
N GLU A 88 11.73 -13.16 -61.55
CA GLU A 88 12.07 -13.83 -60.29
C GLU A 88 11.23 -13.27 -59.13
N ARG A 89 11.08 -11.95 -59.05
CA ARG A 89 10.21 -11.29 -58.07
C ARG A 89 8.75 -11.76 -58.17
N GLU A 90 8.18 -11.80 -59.37
CA GLU A 90 6.78 -12.18 -59.56
C GLU A 90 6.53 -13.65 -59.22
N LEU A 91 7.49 -14.53 -59.51
CA LEU A 91 7.45 -15.95 -59.15
C LEU A 91 7.41 -16.15 -57.63
N GLU A 92 8.29 -15.47 -56.90
CA GLU A 92 8.38 -15.60 -55.44
C GLU A 92 7.15 -14.98 -54.74
N ILE A 93 6.61 -13.87 -55.23
CA ILE A 93 5.35 -13.30 -54.72
C ILE A 93 4.21 -14.29 -54.92
N PHE A 94 4.09 -14.86 -56.12
CA PHE A 94 3.06 -15.88 -56.42
C PHE A 94 3.20 -17.11 -55.51
N SER A 95 4.43 -17.57 -55.27
CA SER A 95 4.74 -18.69 -54.38
C SER A 95 4.22 -18.45 -52.95
N LEU A 96 4.48 -17.27 -52.35
CA LEU A 96 3.99 -16.95 -51.01
C LEU A 96 2.45 -16.87 -50.96
N LEU A 97 1.83 -16.25 -51.98
CA LEU A 97 0.37 -16.15 -52.05
C LEU A 97 -0.27 -17.53 -52.15
N GLN A 98 0.29 -18.41 -52.98
CA GLN A 98 -0.20 -19.78 -53.13
C GLN A 98 -0.03 -20.58 -51.83
N GLN A 99 1.13 -20.49 -51.16
CA GLN A 99 1.34 -21.16 -49.88
C GLN A 99 0.32 -20.68 -48.82
N THR A 100 -0.03 -19.39 -48.83
CA THR A 100 -1.01 -18.81 -47.91
C THR A 100 -2.42 -19.32 -48.22
N ASP A 101 -2.82 -19.38 -49.49
CA ASP A 101 -4.11 -19.94 -49.89
C ASP A 101 -4.19 -21.43 -49.52
N ASP A 102 -3.16 -22.20 -49.88
CA ASP A 102 -3.05 -23.63 -49.61
C ASP A 102 -3.14 -23.91 -48.11
N TYR A 103 -2.53 -23.08 -47.26
CA TYR A 103 -2.63 -23.23 -45.80
C TYR A 103 -4.07 -23.24 -45.28
N TRP A 104 -4.93 -22.38 -45.83
CA TRP A 104 -6.34 -22.28 -45.44
C TRP A 104 -7.21 -23.38 -46.08
N THR A 105 -6.87 -23.83 -47.29
CA THR A 105 -7.67 -24.82 -48.05
C THR A 105 -7.22 -26.27 -47.90
N ASP A 106 -5.99 -26.54 -47.46
CA ASP A 106 -5.43 -27.89 -47.33
C ASP A 106 -6.22 -28.68 -46.26
N PRO A 107 -6.86 -29.81 -46.61
CA PRO A 107 -7.49 -30.69 -45.65
C PRO A 107 -6.40 -31.32 -44.78
N GLY A 108 -6.26 -30.80 -43.56
CA GLY A 108 -5.32 -31.34 -42.58
C GLY A 108 -5.66 -32.80 -42.20
N LYS A 109 -5.03 -33.32 -41.14
CA LYS A 109 -5.18 -34.73 -40.68
C LYS A 109 -6.63 -35.21 -40.44
N ASN A 110 -7.61 -34.30 -40.36
CA ASN A 110 -9.01 -34.58 -40.07
C ASN A 110 -9.94 -34.52 -41.30
N ALA A 111 -9.40 -34.47 -42.53
CA ALA A 111 -10.12 -34.44 -43.80
C ALA A 111 -11.00 -33.20 -44.10
N GLU A 112 -11.10 -32.23 -43.18
CA GLU A 112 -11.73 -30.91 -43.39
C GLU A 112 -10.68 -29.80 -43.50
N SER A 113 -10.89 -28.82 -44.39
CA SER A 113 -10.00 -27.66 -44.53
C SER A 113 -10.01 -26.79 -43.26
N ARG A 114 -8.98 -25.97 -43.03
CA ARG A 114 -8.98 -25.00 -41.92
C ARG A 114 -10.12 -23.99 -42.10
N ARG A 115 -10.34 -23.54 -43.33
CA ARG A 115 -11.45 -22.66 -43.72
C ARG A 115 -12.81 -23.23 -43.31
N ASP A 116 -13.11 -24.49 -43.64
CA ASP A 116 -14.42 -25.10 -43.33
C ASP A 116 -14.66 -25.27 -41.83
N ARG A 117 -13.61 -25.51 -41.04
CA ARG A 117 -13.70 -25.61 -39.57
C ARG A 117 -13.92 -24.26 -38.88
N LEU A 118 -13.45 -23.16 -39.48
CA LEU A 118 -13.52 -21.83 -38.89
C LEU A 118 -14.90 -21.17 -39.03
N VAL A 119 -15.62 -21.42 -40.12
CA VAL A 119 -16.96 -20.86 -40.36
C VAL A 119 -17.93 -21.12 -39.19
N PRO A 120 -18.16 -22.37 -38.75
CA PRO A 120 -19.07 -22.64 -37.63
C PRO A 120 -18.53 -22.12 -36.29
N ALA A 121 -17.20 -22.05 -36.12
CA ALA A 121 -16.58 -21.51 -34.92
C ALA A 121 -16.80 -19.99 -34.79
N LEU A 122 -16.67 -19.24 -35.89
CA LEU A 122 -16.93 -17.80 -35.93
C LEU A 122 -18.41 -17.49 -35.71
N GLN A 123 -19.32 -18.27 -36.32
CA GLN A 123 -20.75 -18.11 -36.08
C GLN A 123 -21.10 -18.32 -34.60
N ARG A 124 -20.54 -19.36 -33.96
CA ARG A 124 -20.73 -19.61 -32.52
C ARG A 124 -20.14 -18.49 -31.66
N ALA A 125 -18.98 -17.95 -32.05
CA ALA A 125 -18.33 -16.85 -31.34
C ALA A 125 -19.20 -15.58 -31.28
N LEU A 126 -19.90 -15.24 -32.35
CA LEU A 126 -20.79 -14.06 -32.36
C LEU A 126 -21.95 -14.23 -31.37
N ARG A 127 -22.48 -15.45 -31.24
CA ARG A 127 -23.53 -15.76 -30.27
C ARG A 127 -23.01 -15.75 -28.83
N ASP A 128 -21.81 -16.27 -28.63
CA ASP A 128 -21.12 -16.19 -27.34
C ASP A 128 -20.84 -14.74 -26.96
N GLU A 129 -20.42 -13.90 -27.90
CA GLU A 129 -20.25 -12.46 -27.69
C GLU A 129 -21.57 -11.78 -27.34
N ALA A 130 -22.65 -12.07 -28.06
CA ALA A 130 -23.99 -11.54 -27.76
C ALA A 130 -24.41 -11.88 -26.33
N SER A 131 -24.21 -13.13 -25.91
CA SER A 131 -24.53 -13.59 -24.56
C SER A 131 -23.74 -12.80 -23.48
N VAL A 132 -22.46 -12.56 -23.73
CA VAL A 132 -21.61 -11.75 -22.83
C VAL A 132 -22.06 -10.29 -22.82
N ARG A 133 -22.26 -9.66 -23.98
CA ARG A 133 -22.69 -8.26 -24.07
C ARG A 133 -24.09 -8.02 -23.48
N ILE A 134 -25.00 -8.99 -23.58
CA ILE A 134 -26.32 -8.92 -22.95
C ILE A 134 -26.21 -8.95 -21.41
N HIS A 135 -25.40 -9.85 -20.88
CA HIS A 135 -25.11 -9.88 -19.45
C HIS A 135 -24.48 -8.57 -18.95
N GLU A 136 -23.64 -7.96 -19.78
CA GLU A 136 -22.97 -6.68 -19.46
C GLU A 136 -23.83 -5.44 -19.73
N ARG A 137 -25.06 -5.63 -20.26
CA ARG A 137 -26.02 -4.59 -20.68
C ARG A 137 -25.51 -3.68 -21.81
N ASP A 138 -24.60 -4.21 -22.62
CA ASP A 138 -24.07 -3.54 -23.83
C ASP A 138 -24.85 -3.90 -25.09
N LEU A 139 -25.72 -4.91 -25.01
CA LEU A 139 -26.62 -5.32 -26.07
C LEU A 139 -27.95 -5.74 -25.44
N GLU A 140 -29.08 -5.35 -26.03
CA GLU A 140 -30.37 -5.84 -25.56
C GLU A 140 -30.59 -7.31 -25.96
N SER A 141 -31.25 -8.09 -25.10
CA SER A 141 -31.51 -9.52 -25.38
C SER A 141 -32.32 -9.76 -26.65
N GLY A 142 -33.11 -8.78 -27.07
CA GLY A 142 -33.89 -8.83 -28.30
C GLY A 142 -33.09 -8.84 -29.60
N TYR A 143 -31.77 -8.58 -29.57
CA TYR A 143 -30.88 -8.72 -30.72
C TYR A 143 -30.47 -10.18 -30.99
N LEU A 144 -30.74 -11.12 -30.08
CA LEU A 144 -30.48 -12.54 -30.33
C LEU A 144 -31.30 -13.12 -31.48
N VAL A 145 -32.42 -12.49 -31.85
CA VAL A 145 -33.23 -12.86 -33.02
C VAL A 145 -32.43 -12.75 -34.32
N CYS A 146 -31.45 -11.84 -34.38
CA CYS A 146 -30.54 -11.71 -35.52
C CYS A 146 -29.46 -12.81 -35.59
N LEU A 147 -29.37 -13.70 -34.58
CA LEU A 147 -28.35 -14.76 -34.49
C LEU A 147 -29.00 -16.12 -34.11
N PRO A 148 -29.81 -16.73 -34.99
CA PRO A 148 -30.57 -17.94 -34.66
C PRO A 148 -29.69 -19.20 -34.45
N ASP A 149 -30.20 -20.17 -33.67
CA ASP A 149 -29.49 -21.43 -33.34
C ASP A 149 -29.31 -22.37 -34.54
N SER A 150 -30.25 -22.31 -35.49
CA SER A 150 -30.21 -23.05 -36.75
C SER A 150 -30.85 -22.21 -37.86
N PRO A 151 -30.30 -22.21 -39.09
CA PRO A 151 -30.88 -21.50 -40.23
C PRO A 151 -32.33 -21.94 -40.55
N ASP A 152 -32.72 -23.15 -40.12
CA ASP A 152 -34.05 -23.71 -40.37
C ASP A 152 -35.14 -23.24 -39.37
N GLN A 153 -34.78 -22.48 -38.33
CA GLN A 153 -35.67 -22.17 -37.20
C GLN A 153 -36.00 -20.68 -37.01
N SER A 154 -35.86 -19.80 -38.01
CA SER A 154 -36.00 -18.35 -37.75
C SER A 154 -36.50 -17.48 -38.92
N PRO A 155 -37.05 -16.29 -38.63
CA PRO A 155 -37.73 -15.38 -39.57
C PRO A 155 -36.88 -15.00 -40.80
N ALA A 156 -37.51 -14.35 -41.79
CA ALA A 156 -36.83 -13.84 -42.99
C ALA A 156 -35.76 -12.78 -42.64
N LEU A 157 -34.58 -13.25 -42.23
CA LEU A 157 -33.40 -12.42 -41.97
C LEU A 157 -32.75 -12.04 -43.30
N THR A 158 -32.38 -10.79 -43.41
CA THR A 158 -31.60 -10.27 -44.55
C THR A 158 -30.15 -10.11 -44.14
N TYR A 159 -29.24 -10.63 -44.96
CA TYR A 159 -27.80 -10.51 -44.79
C TYR A 159 -27.24 -9.61 -45.88
N ALA A 160 -26.53 -8.56 -45.49
CA ALA A 160 -25.89 -7.64 -46.42
C ALA A 160 -24.43 -7.40 -46.07
N SER A 161 -23.59 -7.26 -47.10
CA SER A 161 -22.22 -6.77 -46.99
C SER A 161 -22.21 -5.24 -47.00
N LEU A 162 -21.24 -4.64 -46.32
CA LEU A 162 -21.09 -3.20 -46.20
C LEU A 162 -20.04 -2.69 -47.20
N HIS A 163 -20.41 -1.69 -48.00
CA HIS A 163 -19.55 -1.08 -49.01
C HIS A 163 -19.40 0.42 -48.75
N VAL A 164 -18.21 0.95 -49.00
CA VAL A 164 -17.91 2.39 -48.95
C VAL A 164 -17.56 2.86 -50.35
N GLN A 165 -18.14 3.98 -50.77
CA GLN A 165 -17.77 4.68 -51.98
C GLN A 165 -16.53 5.55 -51.70
N LEU A 166 -15.43 5.28 -52.42
CA LEU A 166 -14.21 6.10 -52.35
C LEU A 166 -14.07 7.05 -53.54
N HIS A 167 -14.64 6.68 -54.69
CA HIS A 167 -14.68 7.49 -55.91
C HIS A 167 -16.00 7.25 -56.66
N ASP A 168 -16.32 8.10 -57.65
CA ASP A 168 -17.60 8.05 -58.38
C ASP A 168 -17.90 6.67 -59.00
N ASP A 169 -16.85 5.94 -59.42
CA ASP A 169 -16.94 4.61 -60.03
C ASP A 169 -16.36 3.47 -59.16
N GLU A 170 -15.97 3.72 -57.90
CA GLU A 170 -15.29 2.74 -57.05
C GLU A 170 -15.97 2.54 -55.69
N HIS A 171 -16.69 1.42 -55.56
CA HIS A 171 -17.23 0.90 -54.30
C HIS A 171 -16.33 -0.21 -53.76
N VAL A 172 -15.90 -0.05 -52.51
CA VAL A 172 -15.02 -1.00 -51.84
C VAL A 172 -15.76 -1.69 -50.71
N GLU A 173 -15.78 -3.02 -50.74
CA GLU A 173 -16.35 -3.85 -49.69
C GLU A 173 -15.49 -3.80 -48.42
N MET A 174 -16.12 -3.58 -47.27
CA MET A 174 -15.50 -3.78 -45.96
C MET A 174 -15.39 -5.28 -45.69
N ALA A 175 -14.19 -5.84 -45.82
CA ALA A 175 -13.97 -7.27 -45.77
C ALA A 175 -14.42 -7.87 -44.44
N GLY A 176 -15.31 -8.87 -44.50
CA GLY A 176 -15.83 -9.58 -43.33
C GLY A 176 -16.93 -8.86 -42.55
N ALA A 177 -17.31 -7.64 -42.93
CA ALA A 177 -18.42 -6.93 -42.29
C ALA A 177 -19.77 -7.48 -42.77
N LEU A 178 -20.69 -7.74 -41.84
CA LEU A 178 -22.04 -8.22 -42.14
C LEU A 178 -23.09 -7.42 -41.37
N ALA A 179 -24.11 -6.95 -42.06
CA ALA A 179 -25.32 -6.41 -41.48
C ALA A 179 -26.42 -7.48 -41.55
N ILE A 180 -26.96 -7.85 -40.38
CA ILE A 180 -28.02 -8.86 -40.24
C ILE A 180 -29.27 -8.14 -39.76
N SER A 181 -30.29 -8.05 -40.61
CA SER A 181 -31.51 -7.29 -40.30
C SER A 181 -32.76 -8.16 -40.34
N GLU A 182 -33.65 -7.93 -39.39
CA GLU A 182 -35.03 -8.38 -39.44
C GLU A 182 -35.83 -7.50 -40.42
N GLU A 183 -36.72 -8.10 -41.23
CA GLU A 183 -37.40 -7.47 -42.40
C GLU A 183 -38.06 -6.10 -42.12
N GLN A 184 -38.48 -5.83 -40.87
CA GLN A 184 -38.97 -4.51 -40.41
C GLN A 184 -38.49 -4.18 -38.98
N GLY A 185 -37.30 -4.65 -38.60
CA GLY A 185 -36.88 -4.68 -37.19
C GLY A 185 -35.42 -4.34 -36.94
N ARG A 186 -34.88 -4.94 -35.86
CA ARG A 186 -33.53 -4.69 -35.36
C ARG A 186 -32.46 -5.11 -36.37
N THR A 187 -31.37 -4.33 -36.43
CA THR A 187 -30.19 -4.64 -37.26
C THR A 187 -29.00 -4.92 -36.35
N LEU A 188 -28.31 -6.03 -36.57
CA LEU A 188 -27.04 -6.35 -35.93
C LEU A 188 -25.90 -6.18 -36.94
N LEU A 189 -24.95 -5.31 -36.62
CA LEU A 189 -23.71 -5.16 -37.38
C LEU A 189 -22.60 -6.01 -36.75
N MET A 190 -22.00 -6.87 -37.54
CA MET A 190 -20.76 -7.57 -37.22
C MET A 190 -19.61 -6.86 -37.93
N LEU A 191 -18.61 -6.42 -37.15
CA LEU A 191 -17.35 -5.93 -37.67
C LEU A 191 -16.21 -6.86 -37.21
N PRO A 192 -15.38 -7.37 -38.14
CA PRO A 192 -14.22 -8.20 -37.81
C PRO A 192 -13.31 -7.51 -36.78
N GLY A 193 -12.92 -8.24 -35.74
CA GLY A 193 -12.09 -7.73 -34.65
C GLY A 193 -12.80 -6.86 -33.62
N LEU A 194 -13.76 -6.03 -34.02
CA LEU A 194 -14.49 -5.10 -33.13
C LEU A 194 -15.70 -5.76 -32.45
N GLY A 195 -16.25 -6.80 -33.07
CA GLY A 195 -17.38 -7.57 -32.55
C GLY A 195 -18.73 -7.08 -33.07
N ILE A 196 -19.79 -7.30 -32.27
CA ILE A 196 -21.17 -7.04 -32.68
C ILE A 196 -21.78 -5.78 -32.06
N MET A 197 -22.65 -5.12 -32.82
CA MET A 197 -23.37 -3.91 -32.40
C MET A 197 -24.82 -3.95 -32.84
N GLY A 198 -25.73 -3.63 -31.92
CA GLY A 198 -27.16 -3.59 -32.18
C GLY A 198 -27.63 -2.18 -32.54
N PHE A 199 -28.43 -2.07 -33.60
CA PHE A 199 -29.07 -0.85 -34.05
C PHE A 199 -30.58 -1.05 -34.15
N ALA A 200 -31.35 -0.02 -33.81
CA ALA A 200 -32.81 -0.10 -33.88
C ALA A 200 -33.30 -0.28 -35.32
N THR A 201 -32.60 0.33 -36.29
CA THR A 201 -32.89 0.22 -37.73
C THR A 201 -31.60 0.29 -38.54
N GLN A 202 -31.64 -0.20 -39.79
CA GLN A 202 -30.55 -0.09 -40.75
C GLN A 202 -30.13 1.37 -41.01
N ALA A 203 -31.08 2.29 -41.09
CA ALA A 203 -30.79 3.72 -41.28
C ALA A 203 -29.98 4.31 -40.13
N LEU A 204 -30.27 3.90 -38.89
CA LEU A 204 -29.53 4.32 -37.70
C LEU A 204 -28.08 3.81 -37.71
N MET A 205 -27.90 2.57 -38.16
CA MET A 205 -26.58 1.97 -38.35
C MET A 205 -25.75 2.77 -39.34
N LEU A 206 -26.28 3.04 -40.54
CA LEU A 206 -25.58 3.80 -41.58
C LEU A 206 -25.25 5.23 -41.14
N ALA A 207 -26.17 5.92 -40.47
CA ALA A 207 -25.90 7.25 -39.91
C ALA A 207 -24.79 7.23 -38.86
N THR A 208 -24.74 6.19 -38.02
CA THR A 208 -23.70 6.03 -36.99
C THR A 208 -22.33 5.76 -37.62
N LEU A 209 -22.26 4.87 -38.61
CA LEU A 209 -21.04 4.56 -39.34
C LEU A 209 -20.51 5.77 -40.13
N THR A 210 -21.41 6.56 -40.73
CA THR A 210 -21.04 7.83 -41.39
C THR A 210 -20.35 8.78 -40.41
N ARG A 211 -20.89 8.91 -39.19
CA ARG A 211 -20.26 9.71 -38.14
C ARG A 211 -18.88 9.17 -37.75
N TRP A 212 -18.73 7.85 -37.68
CA TRP A 212 -17.45 7.22 -37.33
C TRP A 212 -16.39 7.42 -38.41
N LEU A 213 -16.76 7.29 -39.70
CA LEU A 213 -15.85 7.57 -40.81
C LEU A 213 -15.36 9.02 -40.85
N ASN A 214 -16.16 9.97 -40.35
CA ASN A 214 -15.80 11.39 -40.25
C ASN A 214 -15.13 11.77 -38.92
N THR A 215 -14.94 10.81 -38.01
CA THR A 215 -14.27 11.06 -36.74
C THR A 215 -12.86 10.49 -36.83
N ALA A 216 -11.84 11.35 -36.86
CA ALA A 216 -10.44 10.94 -37.06
C ALA A 216 -9.97 9.82 -36.12
N THR A 217 -10.52 9.76 -34.90
CA THR A 217 -10.16 8.72 -33.91
C THR A 217 -10.86 7.36 -34.13
N LEU A 218 -11.98 7.32 -34.85
CA LEU A 218 -12.79 6.11 -35.09
C LEU A 218 -12.66 5.59 -36.53
N GLN A 219 -12.20 6.44 -37.44
CA GLN A 219 -12.08 6.16 -38.87
C GLN A 219 -11.19 4.94 -39.15
N ASP A 220 -9.98 4.88 -38.58
CA ASP A 220 -9.05 3.78 -38.87
C ASP A 220 -9.60 2.41 -38.46
N ALA A 221 -10.45 2.34 -37.42
CA ALA A 221 -11.02 1.08 -36.95
C ALA A 221 -11.99 0.49 -37.99
N LEU A 222 -12.74 1.34 -38.70
CA LEU A 222 -13.59 0.94 -39.82
C LEU A 222 -12.76 0.64 -41.07
N LEU A 223 -11.83 1.53 -41.41
CA LEU A 223 -10.98 1.38 -42.60
C LEU A 223 -10.04 0.16 -42.51
N ASN A 224 -9.73 -0.33 -41.31
CA ASN A 224 -8.91 -1.54 -41.13
C ASN A 224 -9.52 -2.77 -41.84
N THR A 225 -10.84 -2.80 -42.05
CA THR A 225 -11.53 -3.87 -42.78
C THR A 225 -11.39 -3.76 -44.31
N MET A 226 -10.93 -2.62 -44.83
CA MET A 226 -10.67 -2.42 -46.26
C MET A 226 -9.26 -2.87 -46.63
N GLU A 227 -8.99 -3.20 -47.88
CA GLU A 227 -7.64 -3.56 -48.36
C GLU A 227 -6.62 -2.44 -48.11
N ARG A 228 -5.38 -2.82 -47.81
CA ARG A 228 -4.31 -1.91 -47.39
C ARG A 228 -3.96 -0.86 -48.45
N ARG A 229 -4.13 -1.20 -49.73
CA ARG A 229 -3.97 -0.25 -50.86
C ARG A 229 -4.86 0.98 -50.72
N HIS A 230 -6.13 0.77 -50.33
CA HIS A 230 -7.13 1.84 -50.17
C HIS A 230 -6.86 2.66 -48.92
N GLN A 231 -6.47 1.99 -47.83
CA GLN A 231 -6.05 2.66 -46.60
C GLN A 231 -4.83 3.56 -46.83
N ASP A 232 -3.79 3.06 -47.51
CA ASP A 232 -2.56 3.81 -47.78
C ASP A 232 -2.85 5.02 -48.70
N GLN A 233 -3.79 4.90 -49.66
CA GLN A 233 -4.22 6.02 -50.50
C GLN A 233 -4.96 7.10 -49.70
N LEU A 234 -5.93 6.71 -48.88
CA LEU A 234 -6.64 7.64 -47.98
C LEU A 234 -5.66 8.31 -47.01
N PHE A 235 -4.71 7.54 -46.47
CA PHE A 235 -3.69 8.07 -45.58
C PHE A 235 -2.79 9.10 -46.26
N LYS A 236 -2.40 8.87 -47.53
CA LYS A 236 -1.65 9.86 -48.33
C LYS A 236 -2.45 11.15 -48.51
N ILE A 237 -3.75 11.06 -48.81
CA ILE A 237 -4.63 12.24 -48.94
C ILE A 237 -4.73 13.00 -47.63
N ILE A 238 -4.89 12.32 -46.49
CA ILE A 238 -5.02 12.93 -45.17
C ILE A 238 -3.70 13.60 -44.71
N GLN A 239 -2.55 13.08 -45.15
CA GLN A 239 -1.23 13.62 -44.79
C GLN A 239 -0.76 14.76 -45.69
N ASP A 240 -1.31 14.88 -46.89
CA ASP A 240 -0.99 15.96 -47.82
C ASP A 240 -1.73 17.23 -47.41
N ALA A 241 -0.99 18.30 -47.11
CA ALA A 241 -1.57 19.57 -46.66
C ALA A 241 -2.38 20.27 -47.76
N ASP A 242 -2.18 19.91 -49.03
CA ASP A 242 -2.84 20.50 -50.18
C ASP A 242 -4.08 19.71 -50.63
N LEU A 243 -4.33 18.53 -50.05
CA LEU A 243 -5.49 17.68 -50.35
C LEU A 243 -6.48 17.68 -49.17
N TYR A 244 -7.77 17.71 -49.48
CA TYR A 244 -8.84 17.63 -48.50
C TYR A 244 -9.74 16.44 -48.81
N LEU A 245 -9.87 15.51 -47.85
CA LEU A 245 -10.84 14.42 -47.94
C LEU A 245 -12.24 14.97 -47.62
N GLU A 246 -13.15 14.92 -48.59
CA GLU A 246 -14.54 15.30 -48.34
C GLU A 246 -15.16 14.39 -47.27
N PRO A 247 -16.01 14.94 -46.38
CA PRO A 247 -16.63 14.14 -45.35
C PRO A 247 -17.61 13.14 -45.96
N PHE A 248 -17.50 11.88 -45.53
CA PHE A 248 -18.39 10.80 -45.95
C PHE A 248 -19.84 11.14 -45.58
N LYS A 249 -20.76 10.81 -46.48
CA LYS A 249 -22.20 10.92 -46.31
C LYS A 249 -22.83 9.54 -46.20
N ALA A 250 -24.09 9.50 -45.77
CA ALA A 250 -24.82 8.24 -45.68
C ALA A 250 -25.04 7.57 -47.05
N GLU A 251 -25.03 8.33 -48.15
CA GLU A 251 -25.10 7.83 -49.52
C GLU A 251 -23.84 7.07 -49.97
N ASP A 252 -22.70 7.39 -49.36
CA ASP A 252 -21.42 6.72 -49.63
C ASP A 252 -21.33 5.33 -48.98
N LEU A 253 -22.28 5.00 -48.08
CA LEU A 253 -22.39 3.70 -47.45
C LEU A 253 -23.53 2.89 -48.06
N GLN A 254 -23.20 1.78 -48.71
CA GLN A 254 -24.17 0.92 -49.37
C GLN A 254 -24.19 -0.48 -48.75
N LEU A 255 -25.39 -1.04 -48.60
CA LEU A 255 -25.59 -2.44 -48.21
C LEU A 255 -25.95 -3.27 -49.44
N GLN A 256 -25.15 -4.28 -49.73
CA GLN A 256 -25.37 -5.19 -50.85
C GLN A 256 -25.80 -6.58 -50.34
N PRO A 257 -26.92 -7.15 -50.84
CA PRO A 257 -27.41 -8.46 -50.40
C PRO A 257 -26.38 -9.58 -50.63
N VAL A 258 -26.17 -10.42 -49.62
CA VAL A 258 -25.29 -11.59 -49.72
C VAL A 258 -26.12 -12.80 -50.17
N THR A 259 -25.79 -13.36 -51.34
CA THR A 259 -26.50 -14.50 -51.96
C THR A 259 -25.86 -15.86 -51.65
N THR A 260 -24.64 -15.87 -51.12
CA THR A 260 -23.89 -17.04 -50.66
C THR A 260 -24.10 -17.25 -49.14
N PRO A 261 -23.68 -18.39 -48.55
CA PRO A 261 -23.73 -18.55 -47.10
C PRO A 261 -22.98 -17.40 -46.40
N PRO A 262 -23.64 -16.58 -45.55
CA PRO A 262 -23.15 -15.25 -45.17
C PRO A 262 -21.83 -15.28 -44.38
N PHE A 263 -21.67 -16.24 -43.47
CA PHE A 263 -20.43 -16.39 -42.69
C PHE A 263 -19.27 -16.95 -43.54
N MET A 264 -19.56 -17.75 -44.57
CA MET A 264 -18.53 -18.14 -45.55
C MET A 264 -18.12 -16.94 -46.40
N HIS A 265 -19.08 -16.14 -46.86
CA HIS A 265 -18.80 -14.90 -47.59
C HIS A 265 -17.89 -13.96 -46.78
N ALA A 266 -18.22 -13.73 -45.51
CA ALA A 266 -17.41 -12.88 -44.64
C ALA A 266 -15.97 -13.40 -44.45
N LEU A 267 -15.81 -14.71 -44.22
CA LEU A 267 -14.47 -15.32 -44.10
C LEU A 267 -13.69 -15.22 -45.42
N ASP A 268 -14.32 -15.51 -46.55
CA ASP A 268 -13.68 -15.45 -47.86
C ASP A 268 -13.22 -14.04 -48.21
N ARG A 269 -14.01 -13.02 -47.85
CA ARG A 269 -13.60 -11.62 -48.04
C ARG A 269 -12.41 -11.25 -47.17
N LEU A 270 -12.33 -11.74 -45.93
CA LEU A 270 -11.15 -11.54 -45.08
C LEU A 270 -9.89 -12.22 -45.64
N LEU A 271 -10.02 -13.46 -46.13
CA LEU A 271 -8.90 -14.18 -46.75
C LEU A 271 -8.45 -13.52 -48.06
N ASN A 272 -9.39 -13.02 -48.87
CA ASN A 272 -9.06 -12.23 -50.06
C ASN A 272 -8.33 -10.93 -49.71
N LYS A 273 -8.77 -10.24 -48.64
CA LYS A 273 -8.06 -9.07 -48.13
C LYS A 273 -6.64 -9.43 -47.70
N GLN A 274 -6.44 -10.53 -46.96
CA GLN A 274 -5.11 -11.00 -46.58
C GLN A 274 -4.20 -11.18 -47.80
N ARG A 275 -4.69 -11.89 -48.81
CA ARG A 275 -3.98 -12.15 -50.06
C ARG A 275 -3.58 -10.85 -50.76
N ASN A 276 -4.52 -9.90 -50.86
CA ASN A 276 -4.29 -8.62 -51.52
C ASN A 276 -3.34 -7.71 -50.72
N ASP A 277 -3.40 -7.74 -49.40
CA ASP A 277 -2.49 -7.00 -48.51
C ASP A 277 -1.06 -7.55 -48.56
N ILE A 278 -0.89 -8.88 -48.66
CA ILE A 278 0.42 -9.52 -48.85
C ILE A 278 1.03 -9.06 -50.18
N ARG A 279 0.25 -9.13 -51.28
CA ARG A 279 0.71 -8.66 -52.59
C ARG A 279 1.11 -7.18 -52.55
N HIS A 280 0.26 -6.33 -51.98
CA HIS A 280 0.53 -4.88 -51.85
C HIS A 280 1.78 -4.60 -51.00
N ALA A 281 2.00 -5.35 -49.93
CA ALA A 281 3.22 -5.24 -49.11
C ALA A 281 4.48 -5.65 -49.88
N CYS A 282 4.40 -6.67 -50.73
CA CYS A 282 5.50 -7.09 -51.60
C CYS A 282 5.79 -6.08 -52.72
N GLU A 283 4.76 -5.42 -53.26
CA GLU A 283 4.90 -4.52 -54.42
C GLU A 283 5.28 -3.08 -54.07
N ARG A 284 5.35 -2.74 -52.78
CA ARG A 284 5.57 -1.38 -52.28
C ARG A 284 6.95 -0.82 -52.69
N PRO A 285 7.01 0.26 -53.51
CA PRO A 285 8.28 0.77 -54.05
C PRO A 285 9.12 1.54 -53.02
N ASP A 286 8.49 2.10 -51.98
CA ASP A 286 9.10 3.11 -51.08
C ASP A 286 9.88 2.53 -49.89
N THR A 287 10.18 1.23 -49.87
CA THR A 287 10.77 0.57 -48.68
C THR A 287 12.08 -0.14 -49.05
N GLU A 288 13.21 0.57 -49.02
CA GLU A 288 14.55 -0.01 -49.30
C GLU A 288 15.07 -0.90 -48.16
N ASP A 289 14.62 -0.67 -46.93
CA ASP A 289 15.03 -1.47 -45.78
C ASP A 289 14.37 -2.85 -45.77
N ARG A 290 15.21 -3.88 -45.83
CA ARG A 290 14.82 -5.30 -45.81
C ARG A 290 14.05 -5.67 -44.54
N ALA A 291 14.43 -5.15 -43.38
CA ALA A 291 13.78 -5.48 -42.11
C ALA A 291 12.36 -4.87 -42.05
N THR A 292 12.21 -3.61 -42.47
CA THR A 292 10.90 -2.95 -42.58
C THR A 292 9.99 -3.68 -43.57
N ARG A 293 10.51 -4.10 -44.73
CA ARG A 293 9.74 -4.85 -45.73
C ARG A 293 9.26 -6.21 -45.21
N GLN A 294 10.13 -6.96 -44.53
CA GLN A 294 9.76 -8.20 -43.87
C GLN A 294 8.65 -7.99 -42.83
N ALA A 295 8.75 -6.92 -42.01
CA ALA A 295 7.74 -6.59 -41.02
C ALA A 295 6.38 -6.23 -41.64
N LEU A 296 6.35 -5.53 -42.79
CA LEU A 296 5.13 -5.20 -43.51
C LEU A 296 4.44 -6.44 -44.09
N ILE A 297 5.21 -7.34 -44.72
CA ILE A 297 4.67 -8.61 -45.25
C ILE A 297 4.14 -9.47 -44.11
N GLN A 298 4.89 -9.58 -43.01
CA GLN A 298 4.44 -10.32 -41.83
C GLN A 298 3.17 -9.71 -41.23
N ALA A 299 3.06 -8.37 -41.15
CA ALA A 299 1.86 -7.71 -40.66
C ALA A 299 0.62 -7.98 -41.53
N ALA A 300 0.80 -8.10 -42.85
CA ALA A 300 -0.27 -8.50 -43.78
C ALA A 300 -0.70 -9.97 -43.57
N ILE A 301 0.26 -10.88 -43.37
CA ILE A 301 0.00 -12.30 -43.04
C ILE A 301 -0.72 -12.43 -41.70
N ASP A 302 -0.31 -11.67 -40.68
CA ASP A 302 -0.89 -11.73 -39.34
C ASP A 302 -2.36 -11.27 -39.29
N MET A 303 -2.85 -10.53 -40.30
CA MET A 303 -4.18 -9.89 -40.33
C MET A 303 -4.54 -9.22 -38.97
N ARG A 304 -3.59 -8.44 -38.44
CA ARG A 304 -3.66 -7.98 -37.05
C ARG A 304 -5.02 -7.40 -36.71
N ARG A 305 -5.63 -7.97 -35.65
CA ARG A 305 -6.89 -7.51 -35.04
C ARG A 305 -8.16 -7.70 -35.89
N LEU A 306 -8.15 -8.52 -36.94
CA LEU A 306 -9.35 -8.76 -37.77
C LEU A 306 -9.93 -10.18 -37.62
N LEU A 307 -9.08 -11.20 -37.47
CA LEU A 307 -9.53 -12.59 -37.35
C LEU A 307 -9.67 -13.02 -35.88
N GLY A 308 -10.88 -13.42 -35.49
CA GLY A 308 -11.17 -13.97 -34.15
C GLY A 308 -11.53 -12.95 -33.06
N PRO A 309 -11.80 -13.44 -31.84
CA PRO A 309 -12.34 -12.60 -30.75
C PRO A 309 -11.29 -11.82 -29.95
N ALA A 310 -9.99 -11.94 -30.27
CA ALA A 310 -8.90 -11.39 -29.46
C ALA A 310 -9.06 -9.89 -29.17
N TYR A 311 -9.22 -9.09 -30.22
CA TYR A 311 -9.30 -7.63 -30.11
C TYR A 311 -10.62 -7.16 -29.46
N MET A 312 -11.73 -7.86 -29.74
CA MET A 312 -13.01 -7.60 -29.08
C MET A 312 -12.93 -7.87 -27.56
N LEU A 313 -12.25 -8.95 -27.15
CA LEU A 313 -12.05 -9.26 -25.73
C LEU A 313 -11.17 -8.21 -25.04
N GLU A 314 -10.14 -7.70 -25.70
CA GLU A 314 -9.32 -6.58 -25.19
C GLU A 314 -10.16 -5.31 -25.01
N LEU A 315 -10.97 -4.94 -26.00
CA LEU A 315 -11.88 -3.78 -25.93
C LEU A 315 -12.91 -3.93 -24.80
N ARG A 316 -13.44 -5.15 -24.61
CA ARG A 316 -14.33 -5.48 -23.51
C ARG A 316 -13.64 -5.32 -22.15
N GLU A 317 -12.42 -5.82 -21.99
CA GLU A 317 -11.65 -5.67 -20.74
C GLU A 317 -11.42 -4.19 -20.41
N LEU A 318 -11.03 -3.39 -21.40
CA LEU A 318 -10.85 -1.94 -21.24
C LEU A 318 -12.15 -1.26 -20.79
N THR A 319 -13.26 -1.59 -21.44
CA THR A 319 -14.58 -1.02 -21.11
C THR A 319 -15.03 -1.44 -19.70
N ASN A 320 -14.79 -2.71 -19.31
CA ASN A 320 -15.08 -3.19 -17.97
C ASN A 320 -14.21 -2.50 -16.91
N ARG A 321 -12.92 -2.29 -17.17
CA ARG A 321 -12.03 -1.51 -16.29
C ARG A 321 -12.51 -0.08 -16.14
N GLN A 322 -12.94 0.56 -17.23
CA GLN A 322 -13.50 1.91 -17.18
C GLN A 322 -14.79 1.98 -16.35
N ARG A 323 -15.69 0.99 -16.45
CA ARG A 323 -16.90 0.92 -15.62
C ARG A 323 -16.59 0.66 -14.14
N GLN A 324 -15.67 -0.25 -13.85
CA GLN A 324 -15.23 -0.52 -12.48
C GLN A 324 -14.58 0.74 -11.87
N TYR A 325 -13.76 1.42 -12.66
CA TYR A 325 -13.15 2.69 -12.30
C TYR A 325 -14.23 3.74 -11.97
N HIS A 326 -15.22 3.92 -12.84
CA HIS A 326 -16.31 4.88 -12.61
C HIS A 326 -17.15 4.54 -11.37
N ARG A 327 -17.40 3.25 -11.11
CA ARG A 327 -18.05 2.80 -9.87
C ARG A 327 -17.24 3.12 -8.62
N SER A 328 -15.91 3.04 -8.71
CA SER A 328 -14.99 3.35 -7.61
C SER A 328 -14.79 4.84 -7.34
N LEU A 329 -15.27 5.73 -8.21
CA LEU A 329 -15.18 7.18 -7.99
C LEU A 329 -16.01 7.59 -6.75
N PRO A 330 -15.53 8.57 -5.97
CA PRO A 330 -16.32 9.19 -4.91
C PRO A 330 -17.59 9.85 -5.46
N ASP A 331 -18.68 9.81 -4.69
CA ASP A 331 -19.97 10.33 -5.15
C ASP A 331 -19.94 11.84 -5.44
N TRP A 332 -19.16 12.61 -4.69
CA TRP A 332 -18.99 14.05 -4.92
C TRP A 332 -18.34 14.36 -6.28
N MET A 333 -17.46 13.47 -6.80
CA MET A 333 -16.90 13.62 -8.16
C MET A 333 -17.90 13.27 -9.25
N LYS A 334 -18.78 12.29 -8.99
CA LYS A 334 -19.82 11.88 -9.95
C LYS A 334 -20.87 12.97 -10.17
N ILE A 335 -21.12 13.80 -9.15
CA ILE A 335 -22.13 14.87 -9.19
C ILE A 335 -21.54 16.26 -9.45
N ALA A 336 -20.21 16.40 -9.47
CA ALA A 336 -19.54 17.67 -9.72
C ALA A 336 -19.74 18.16 -11.15
N SER A 337 -19.75 19.48 -11.33
CA SER A 337 -19.78 20.06 -12.68
C SER A 337 -18.45 19.82 -13.41
N GLU A 338 -18.49 19.72 -14.73
CA GLU A 338 -17.29 19.56 -15.56
C GLU A 338 -16.29 20.72 -15.34
N ALA A 339 -16.79 21.95 -15.18
CA ALA A 339 -15.96 23.12 -14.91
C ALA A 339 -15.25 23.05 -13.54
N ASP A 340 -15.94 22.58 -12.49
CA ASP A 340 -15.32 22.38 -11.17
C ASP A 340 -14.26 21.27 -11.21
N LEU A 341 -14.52 20.18 -11.94
CA LEU A 341 -13.55 19.09 -12.13
C LEU A 341 -12.30 19.55 -12.89
N GLN A 342 -12.45 20.35 -13.95
CA GLN A 342 -11.33 20.95 -14.69
C GLN A 342 -10.50 21.90 -13.80
N THR A 343 -11.17 22.72 -12.99
CA THR A 343 -10.50 23.64 -12.07
C THR A 343 -9.73 22.88 -10.99
N TYR A 344 -10.35 21.84 -10.41
CA TYR A 344 -9.70 20.97 -9.45
C TYR A 344 -8.47 20.28 -10.06
N ALA A 345 -8.57 19.80 -11.30
CA ALA A 345 -7.46 19.20 -12.03
C ALA A 345 -6.28 20.12 -12.25
N TRP A 346 -6.55 21.39 -12.54
CA TRP A 346 -5.53 22.41 -12.71
C TRP A 346 -4.76 22.63 -11.41
N HIS A 347 -5.47 22.73 -10.28
CA HIS A 347 -4.86 22.86 -8.95
C HIS A 347 -4.05 21.63 -8.54
N LEU A 348 -4.51 20.42 -8.88
CA LEU A 348 -3.77 19.19 -8.64
C LEU A 348 -2.44 19.16 -9.41
N ARG A 349 -2.45 19.52 -10.71
CA ARG A 349 -1.22 19.60 -11.50
C ARG A 349 -0.23 20.62 -10.96
N HIS A 350 -0.69 21.79 -10.57
CA HIS A 350 0.18 22.81 -9.94
C HIS A 350 0.77 22.33 -8.61
N TYR A 351 0.00 21.54 -7.84
CA TYR A 351 0.52 20.88 -6.65
C TYR A 351 1.58 19.84 -6.99
N ASP A 352 1.31 18.96 -7.97
CA ASP A 352 2.26 17.91 -8.40
C ASP A 352 3.55 18.51 -8.97
N GLU A 353 3.46 19.57 -9.77
CA GLU A 353 4.62 20.32 -10.29
C GLU A 353 5.43 20.96 -9.16
N ALA A 354 4.77 21.63 -8.20
CA ALA A 354 5.43 22.22 -7.05
C ALA A 354 6.09 21.16 -6.15
N HIS A 355 5.43 20.01 -5.99
CA HIS A 355 5.94 18.87 -5.23
C HIS A 355 7.17 18.26 -5.91
N ALA A 356 7.11 18.03 -7.23
CA ALA A 356 8.24 17.55 -8.02
C ALA A 356 9.43 18.52 -7.99
N ALA A 357 9.16 19.82 -8.10
CA ALA A 357 10.18 20.85 -8.00
C ALA A 357 10.82 20.90 -6.60
N MET A 358 10.04 20.76 -5.53
CA MET A 358 10.55 20.68 -4.16
C MET A 358 11.44 19.44 -3.97
N LEU A 359 11.03 18.27 -4.49
CA LEU A 359 11.82 17.05 -4.43
C LEU A 359 13.14 17.20 -5.19
N SER A 360 13.11 17.84 -6.36
CA SER A 360 14.33 18.13 -7.14
C SER A 360 15.30 19.02 -6.35
N VAL A 361 14.78 20.04 -5.65
CA VAL A 361 15.58 21.01 -4.91
C VAL A 361 16.10 20.46 -3.57
N LEU A 362 15.31 19.67 -2.83
CA LEU A 362 15.83 18.96 -1.66
C LEU A 362 16.83 17.89 -2.07
N GLY A 363 16.57 17.20 -3.19
CA GLY A 363 17.40 16.13 -3.72
C GLY A 363 17.80 15.13 -2.64
N ILE A 364 19.11 15.01 -2.42
CA ILE A 364 19.71 14.09 -1.46
C ILE A 364 19.43 14.46 0.02
N ALA A 365 18.82 15.61 0.32
CA ALA A 365 18.42 16.00 1.69
C ALA A 365 17.06 15.44 2.11
N ALA A 366 16.32 14.82 1.18
CA ALA A 366 14.97 14.32 1.43
C ALA A 366 14.95 13.17 2.46
N SER A 367 15.91 12.24 2.38
CA SER A 367 16.00 11.09 3.29
C SER A 367 17.45 10.61 3.46
N PRO A 368 17.79 9.92 4.57
CA PRO A 368 19.12 9.38 4.79
C PRO A 368 19.51 8.33 3.74
N GLU A 369 18.54 7.57 3.21
CA GLU A 369 18.76 6.57 2.16
C GLU A 369 19.15 7.24 0.83
N HIS A 370 18.44 8.29 0.42
CA HIS A 370 18.79 9.04 -0.79
C HIS A 370 20.14 9.75 -0.65
N PHE A 371 20.44 10.27 0.55
CA PHE A 371 21.75 10.84 0.86
C PHE A 371 22.86 9.81 0.70
N ALA A 372 22.69 8.63 1.33
CA ALA A 372 23.68 7.57 1.27
C ALA A 372 23.84 7.01 -0.15
N GLU A 373 22.73 6.74 -0.85
CA GLU A 373 22.72 6.26 -2.23
C GLU A 373 23.49 7.19 -3.16
N ALA A 374 23.19 8.49 -3.15
CA ALA A 374 23.86 9.42 -4.05
C ALA A 374 25.35 9.55 -3.74
N ARG A 375 25.73 9.60 -2.46
CA ARG A 375 27.14 9.67 -2.05
C ARG A 375 27.91 8.41 -2.42
N LEU A 376 27.31 7.24 -2.22
CA LEU A 376 27.89 5.96 -2.62
C LEU A 376 28.01 5.86 -4.14
N ARG A 377 26.96 6.19 -4.89
CA ARG A 377 26.97 6.14 -6.35
C ARG A 377 28.07 7.02 -6.95
N THR A 378 28.21 8.26 -6.46
CA THR A 378 29.32 9.14 -6.84
C THR A 378 30.66 8.51 -6.49
N ARG A 379 30.83 8.01 -5.26
CA ARG A 379 32.11 7.42 -4.83
C ARG A 379 32.49 6.17 -5.65
N LEU A 380 31.53 5.29 -5.91
CA LEU A 380 31.74 4.09 -6.74
C LEU A 380 32.09 4.46 -8.18
N ALA A 381 31.42 5.46 -8.76
CA ALA A 381 31.73 5.93 -10.10
C ALA A 381 33.13 6.54 -10.18
N ASP A 382 33.54 7.34 -9.19
CA ASP A 382 34.85 7.98 -9.14
C ASP A 382 35.99 6.96 -8.95
N ASP A 383 35.82 5.98 -8.05
CA ASP A 383 36.86 5.00 -7.71
C ASP A 383 36.94 3.83 -8.70
N LEU A 384 35.78 3.35 -9.19
CA LEU A 384 35.69 2.13 -10.00
C LEU A 384 35.38 2.38 -11.48
N GLY A 385 35.00 3.60 -11.85
CA GLY A 385 34.63 3.95 -13.24
C GLY A 385 33.30 3.35 -13.71
N HIS A 386 32.47 2.86 -12.79
CA HIS A 386 31.18 2.23 -13.08
C HIS A 386 30.02 2.95 -12.39
N ASP A 387 28.96 3.22 -13.15
CA ASP A 387 27.72 3.77 -12.60
C ASP A 387 26.84 2.65 -12.02
N LEU A 388 27.22 2.16 -10.84
CA LEU A 388 26.51 1.10 -10.13
C LEU A 388 25.42 1.69 -9.23
N ASP A 389 24.24 1.09 -9.23
CA ASP A 389 23.17 1.41 -8.28
C ASP A 389 23.48 0.78 -6.91
N PRO A 390 23.73 1.58 -5.85
CA PRO A 390 24.00 1.06 -4.51
C PRO A 390 22.83 0.30 -3.89
N ARG A 391 21.58 0.53 -4.32
CA ARG A 391 20.42 -0.21 -3.80
C ARG A 391 20.31 -1.61 -4.39
N ALA A 392 20.75 -1.78 -5.63
CA ALA A 392 20.79 -3.08 -6.31
C ALA A 392 21.90 -3.99 -5.78
N LEU A 393 22.88 -3.44 -5.06
CA LEU A 393 23.96 -4.17 -4.41
C LEU A 393 23.51 -4.74 -3.07
N THR A 394 23.45 -6.07 -2.97
CA THR A 394 23.15 -6.80 -1.74
C THR A 394 24.44 -7.35 -1.14
N ILE A 395 24.67 -7.05 0.14
CA ILE A 395 25.77 -7.52 0.97
C ILE A 395 25.22 -8.53 1.97
N ASP A 396 25.71 -9.75 1.87
CA ASP A 396 25.33 -10.85 2.74
C ASP A 396 26.56 -11.37 3.47
N THR A 397 26.66 -11.05 4.75
CA THR A 397 27.78 -11.43 5.61
C THR A 397 27.34 -12.53 6.57
N ARG A 398 28.04 -13.66 6.54
CA ARG A 398 27.89 -14.71 7.56
C ARG A 398 28.78 -14.39 8.76
N ARG A 399 28.17 -14.23 9.93
CA ARG A 399 28.84 -13.92 11.19
C ARG A 399 28.65 -15.04 12.22
N THR A 400 29.43 -14.97 13.30
CA THR A 400 29.37 -15.95 14.41
C THR A 400 28.86 -15.33 15.71
N LEU A 401 28.01 -16.06 16.44
CA LEU A 401 27.54 -15.67 17.76
C LEU A 401 28.61 -15.94 18.83
N PRO A 402 28.77 -15.04 19.81
CA PRO A 402 29.71 -15.26 20.89
C PRO A 402 29.25 -16.45 21.77
N SER A 403 30.22 -17.18 22.34
CA SER A 403 30.02 -18.31 23.27
C SER A 403 29.40 -19.60 22.66
N THR A 404 28.50 -19.52 21.68
CA THR A 404 27.92 -20.72 21.02
C THR A 404 28.64 -21.09 19.72
N SER A 405 29.34 -20.15 19.08
CA SER A 405 29.94 -20.31 17.74
C SER A 405 28.92 -20.63 16.63
N GLU A 406 27.62 -20.49 16.90
CA GLU A 406 26.60 -20.65 15.88
C GLU A 406 26.65 -19.48 14.89
N THR A 407 26.42 -19.77 13.61
CA THR A 407 26.44 -18.75 12.58
C THR A 407 25.08 -18.09 12.43
N TYR A 408 25.08 -16.81 12.07
CA TYR A 408 23.91 -16.06 11.62
C TYR A 408 24.27 -15.23 10.38
N ARG A 409 23.28 -14.75 9.63
CA ARG A 409 23.51 -13.94 8.43
C ARG A 409 22.99 -12.53 8.63
N VAL A 410 23.74 -11.56 8.13
CA VAL A 410 23.34 -10.16 8.03
C VAL A 410 23.26 -9.84 6.56
N THR A 411 22.04 -9.67 6.05
CA THR A 411 21.78 -9.31 4.66
C THR A 411 21.23 -7.90 4.60
N CYS A 412 21.86 -7.03 3.81
CA CYS A 412 21.44 -5.64 3.63
C CYS A 412 21.88 -5.10 2.27
N SER A 413 21.27 -4.03 1.81
CA SER A 413 21.76 -3.26 0.66
C SER A 413 23.01 -2.45 1.00
N LEU A 414 23.76 -1.97 0.01
CA LEU A 414 24.93 -1.12 0.27
C LEU A 414 24.56 0.19 0.96
N VAL A 415 23.39 0.72 0.63
CA VAL A 415 22.84 1.93 1.28
C VAL A 415 22.60 1.68 2.76
N GLU A 416 21.96 0.56 3.12
CA GLU A 416 21.73 0.19 4.51
C GLU A 416 23.04 -0.05 5.24
N LEU A 417 23.98 -0.78 4.64
CA LEU A 417 25.29 -1.02 5.25
C LEU A 417 26.03 0.30 5.54
N ALA A 418 25.97 1.28 4.64
CA ALA A 418 26.59 2.58 4.84
C ALA A 418 25.91 3.44 5.91
N LEU A 419 24.59 3.27 6.11
CA LEU A 419 23.87 3.92 7.21
C LEU A 419 24.04 3.19 8.54
N TYR A 420 24.17 1.87 8.53
CA TYR A 420 24.29 1.06 9.74
C TYR A 420 25.71 1.10 10.29
N GLY A 421 26.69 1.01 9.39
CA GLY A 421 28.11 0.95 9.69
C GLY A 421 28.64 -0.48 9.76
N LEU A 422 29.92 -0.60 10.10
CA LEU A 422 30.65 -1.86 10.21
C LEU A 422 30.66 -2.41 11.64
N HIS A 423 31.02 -3.68 11.82
CA HIS A 423 31.36 -4.27 13.12
C HIS A 423 32.79 -3.93 13.53
N PRO A 424 33.17 -4.16 14.80
CA PRO A 424 34.56 -4.06 15.21
C PRO A 424 35.45 -4.96 14.34
N GLU A 425 36.61 -4.42 13.92
CA GLU A 425 37.64 -5.15 13.16
C GLU A 425 37.24 -5.64 11.77
N ASP A 426 36.08 -5.23 11.22
CA ASP A 426 35.64 -5.63 9.88
C ASP A 426 36.64 -5.24 8.78
N GLU A 427 37.42 -4.17 8.96
CA GLU A 427 38.51 -3.79 8.06
C GLU A 427 39.76 -4.70 8.11
N SER A 428 39.86 -5.56 9.12
CA SER A 428 41.06 -6.38 9.34
C SER A 428 41.04 -7.63 8.45
N ALA A 429 42.22 -8.02 7.96
CA ALA A 429 42.37 -9.29 7.25
C ALA A 429 42.00 -10.47 8.15
N GLY A 430 41.18 -11.40 7.64
CA GLY A 430 40.68 -12.54 8.41
C GLY A 430 39.42 -12.27 9.22
N SER A 431 38.79 -11.10 9.08
CA SER A 431 37.50 -10.82 9.73
C SER A 431 36.35 -11.53 9.01
N ASP A 432 35.24 -11.77 9.74
CA ASP A 432 34.00 -12.34 9.16
C ASP A 432 33.52 -11.51 7.96
N PHE A 433 33.68 -10.17 7.99
CA PHE A 433 33.26 -9.31 6.89
C PHE A 433 34.15 -9.46 5.65
N ILE A 434 35.47 -9.60 5.80
CA ILE A 434 36.37 -9.80 4.65
C ILE A 434 36.22 -11.20 4.06
N ASP A 435 36.20 -12.23 4.91
CA ASP A 435 36.33 -13.61 4.48
C ASP A 435 34.98 -14.29 4.19
N HIS A 436 33.87 -13.76 4.73
CA HIS A 436 32.55 -14.41 4.69
C HIS A 436 31.42 -13.50 4.19
N THR A 437 31.77 -12.46 3.43
CA THR A 437 30.80 -11.61 2.73
C THR A 437 30.65 -12.00 1.27
N VAL A 438 29.40 -12.13 0.82
CA VAL A 438 29.04 -12.28 -0.59
C VAL A 438 28.35 -11.00 -1.06
N ILE A 439 28.82 -10.44 -2.17
CA ILE A 439 28.24 -9.26 -2.81
C ILE A 439 27.53 -9.71 -4.09
N THR A 440 26.29 -9.29 -4.27
CA THR A 440 25.49 -9.56 -5.47
C THR A 440 24.87 -8.28 -6.02
N LEU A 441 24.63 -8.24 -7.33
CA LEU A 441 23.95 -7.15 -8.03
C LEU A 441 22.67 -7.71 -8.64
N ASP A 442 21.49 -7.19 -8.25
CA ASP A 442 20.17 -7.70 -8.67
C ASP A 442 20.02 -9.22 -8.47
N GLY A 443 20.56 -9.73 -7.35
CA GLY A 443 20.55 -11.16 -7.01
C GLY A 443 21.50 -12.04 -7.81
N LYS A 444 22.36 -11.45 -8.66
CA LYS A 444 23.37 -12.17 -9.46
C LYS A 444 24.79 -11.93 -8.93
N PRO A 445 25.73 -12.88 -9.11
CA PRO A 445 27.15 -12.64 -8.82
C PRO A 445 27.70 -11.44 -9.59
N LEU A 446 28.64 -10.72 -9.00
CA LEU A 446 29.33 -9.61 -9.66
C LEU A 446 30.08 -10.08 -10.91
N ASP A 447 30.03 -9.28 -11.97
CA ASP A 447 30.84 -9.49 -13.17
C ASP A 447 32.34 -9.29 -12.87
N ALA A 448 33.22 -9.95 -13.62
CA ALA A 448 34.67 -9.83 -13.48
C ALA A 448 35.16 -8.38 -13.64
N ALA A 449 34.45 -7.57 -14.44
CA ALA A 449 34.70 -6.14 -14.59
C ALA A 449 34.58 -5.37 -13.26
N CYS A 450 33.70 -5.82 -12.35
CA CYS A 450 33.48 -5.22 -11.03
C CYS A 450 34.34 -5.85 -9.92
N SER A 451 35.41 -6.60 -10.26
CA SER A 451 36.25 -7.31 -9.27
C SER A 451 36.94 -6.42 -8.23
N ALA A 452 37.10 -5.12 -8.52
CA ALA A 452 37.58 -4.13 -7.57
C ALA A 452 36.55 -3.83 -6.45
N LEU A 453 35.26 -4.06 -6.69
CA LEU A 453 34.21 -4.02 -5.68
C LEU A 453 34.26 -5.28 -4.82
N ASN A 454 35.03 -5.22 -3.75
CA ASN A 454 35.20 -6.32 -2.79
C ASN A 454 34.93 -5.85 -1.34
N PRO A 455 34.80 -6.78 -0.37
CA PRO A 455 34.50 -6.41 1.00
C PRO A 455 35.53 -5.45 1.63
N ALA A 456 36.83 -5.60 1.33
CA ALA A 456 37.86 -4.71 1.87
C ALA A 456 37.70 -3.27 1.37
N TYR A 457 37.38 -3.10 0.09
CA TYR A 457 37.06 -1.80 -0.49
C TYR A 457 35.81 -1.20 0.14
N LEU A 458 34.73 -1.99 0.28
CA LEU A 458 33.49 -1.52 0.91
C LEU A 458 33.71 -1.08 2.35
N ALA A 459 34.46 -1.85 3.15
CA ALA A 459 34.81 -1.48 4.51
C ALA A 459 35.54 -0.13 4.56
N GLY A 460 36.50 0.10 3.66
CA GLY A 460 37.19 1.39 3.53
C GLY A 460 36.25 2.55 3.22
N VAL A 461 35.37 2.38 2.22
CA VAL A 461 34.41 3.41 1.80
C VAL A 461 33.42 3.76 2.92
N ILE A 462 32.85 2.75 3.58
CA ILE A 462 31.87 2.96 4.65
C ILE A 462 32.51 3.68 5.84
N ASP A 463 33.75 3.30 6.18
CA ASP A 463 34.48 3.92 7.28
C ASP A 463 34.85 5.38 6.97
N GLU A 464 35.25 5.67 5.73
CA GLU A 464 35.60 7.04 5.31
C GLU A 464 34.39 7.97 5.33
N LEU A 465 33.24 7.53 4.80
CA LEU A 465 32.08 8.40 4.55
C LEU A 465 31.20 8.69 5.77
N ASP A 466 31.09 7.79 6.76
CA ASP A 466 30.31 7.96 8.01
C ASP A 466 28.90 8.58 7.79
N LEU A 467 28.20 8.14 6.73
CA LEU A 467 27.05 8.85 6.14
C LEU A 467 25.91 9.12 7.12
N ARG A 468 25.67 8.20 8.07
CA ARG A 468 24.66 8.39 9.11
C ARG A 468 24.95 9.59 10.02
N ALA A 469 26.22 9.78 10.39
CA ALA A 469 26.61 10.88 11.26
C ALA A 469 26.54 12.24 10.52
N GLU A 470 26.85 12.25 9.21
CA GLU A 470 26.85 13.48 8.41
C GLU A 470 25.46 13.96 8.00
N PHE A 471 24.51 13.03 7.80
CA PHE A 471 23.21 13.35 7.20
C PHE A 471 22.42 14.41 7.98
N GLY A 472 22.40 14.36 9.31
CA GLY A 472 21.60 15.30 10.12
C GLY A 472 22.00 16.76 9.92
N GLU A 473 23.31 17.04 9.87
CA GLU A 473 23.83 18.38 9.56
C GLU A 473 23.54 18.79 8.12
N PHE A 474 23.71 17.85 7.18
CA PHE A 474 23.43 18.09 5.77
C PHE A 474 21.96 18.45 5.54
N GLN A 475 21.03 17.67 6.08
CA GLN A 475 19.60 17.91 5.99
C GLN A 475 19.26 19.27 6.62
N ARG A 476 19.75 19.55 7.83
CA ARG A 476 19.49 20.85 8.49
C ARG A 476 19.94 22.03 7.62
N LYS A 477 21.13 21.97 7.04
CA LYS A 477 21.65 23.04 6.16
C LYS A 477 20.79 23.19 4.91
N ALA A 478 20.38 22.10 4.27
CA ALA A 478 19.51 22.13 3.09
C ALA A 478 18.16 22.81 3.39
N TYR A 479 17.52 22.47 4.51
CA TYR A 479 16.24 23.09 4.89
C TYR A 479 16.36 24.54 5.36
N GLN A 480 17.55 24.97 5.80
CA GLN A 480 17.82 26.37 6.19
C GLN A 480 18.07 27.29 5.00
N GLN A 481 18.35 26.76 3.80
CA GLN A 481 18.54 27.58 2.60
C GLN A 481 17.27 28.36 2.27
N GLU A 482 17.40 29.68 2.06
CA GLU A 482 16.24 30.56 1.85
C GLU A 482 15.42 30.17 0.62
N HIS A 483 16.08 29.71 -0.45
CA HIS A 483 15.39 29.21 -1.65
C HIS A 483 14.49 28.00 -1.33
N ASN A 484 14.99 27.03 -0.57
CA ASN A 484 14.25 25.81 -0.22
C ASN A 484 13.08 26.14 0.71
N ARG A 485 13.27 27.08 1.64
CA ARG A 485 12.18 27.58 2.51
C ARG A 485 11.07 28.26 1.71
N GLN A 486 11.42 29.06 0.71
CA GLN A 486 10.44 29.67 -0.20
C GLN A 486 9.66 28.61 -0.98
N MET A 487 10.33 27.56 -1.46
CA MET A 487 9.66 26.46 -2.16
C MET A 487 8.73 25.65 -1.25
N LEU A 488 9.13 25.39 0.00
CA LEU A 488 8.24 24.75 1.00
C LEU A 488 6.98 25.59 1.22
N CYS A 489 7.11 26.92 1.32
CA CYS A 489 5.97 27.82 1.44
C CYS A 489 5.07 27.76 0.21
N ALA A 490 5.66 27.78 -1.00
CA ALA A 490 4.92 27.67 -2.25
C ALA A 490 4.16 26.33 -2.36
N LEU A 491 4.79 25.22 -1.97
CA LEU A 491 4.18 23.90 -1.92
C LEU A 491 3.03 23.84 -0.91
N ALA A 492 3.22 24.38 0.30
CA ALA A 492 2.15 24.45 1.30
C ALA A 492 0.93 25.23 0.79
N ARG A 493 1.17 26.32 0.03
CA ARG A 493 0.12 27.14 -0.58
C ARG A 493 -0.65 26.40 -1.68
N THR A 494 0.04 25.74 -2.62
CA THR A 494 -0.62 24.98 -3.69
C THR A 494 -1.42 23.82 -3.13
N ARG A 495 -0.88 23.13 -2.12
CA ARG A 495 -1.56 22.06 -1.37
C ARG A 495 -2.84 22.55 -0.70
N LEU A 496 -2.77 23.66 0.04
CA LEU A 496 -3.91 24.23 0.75
C LEU A 496 -5.01 24.67 -0.22
N THR A 497 -4.64 25.17 -1.40
CA THR A 497 -5.58 25.55 -2.46
C THR A 497 -6.28 24.33 -3.06
N ALA A 498 -5.52 23.28 -3.40
CA ALA A 498 -6.06 22.03 -3.95
C ALA A 498 -7.01 21.33 -2.96
N GLN A 499 -6.58 21.20 -1.70
CA GLN A 499 -7.40 20.59 -0.65
C GLN A 499 -8.64 21.43 -0.30
N GLY A 500 -8.53 22.77 -0.33
CA GLY A 500 -9.68 23.65 -0.13
C GLY A 500 -10.74 23.49 -1.23
N TRP A 501 -10.32 23.31 -2.48
CA TRP A 501 -11.22 23.01 -3.59
C TRP A 501 -11.92 21.66 -3.42
N ALA A 502 -11.16 20.62 -3.07
CA ALA A 502 -11.74 19.31 -2.77
C ALA A 502 -12.76 19.40 -1.63
N ALA A 503 -12.45 20.13 -0.56
CA ALA A 503 -13.35 20.32 0.57
C ALA A 503 -14.64 21.07 0.21
N LYS A 504 -14.55 22.08 -0.68
CA LYS A 504 -15.73 22.76 -1.25
C LYS A 504 -16.61 21.78 -2.02
N MET A 505 -16.02 20.97 -2.91
CA MET A 505 -16.76 20.01 -3.75
C MET A 505 -17.38 18.88 -2.93
N GLN A 506 -16.73 18.49 -1.83
CA GLN A 506 -17.23 17.48 -0.88
C GLN A 506 -18.32 18.03 0.05
N GLY A 507 -18.55 19.35 0.05
CA GLY A 507 -19.50 19.99 0.97
C GLY A 507 -19.01 20.08 2.42
N HIS A 508 -17.71 19.85 2.67
CA HIS A 508 -17.10 20.00 4.00
C HIS A 508 -17.06 21.46 4.46
N ILE A 509 -16.99 22.39 3.51
CA ILE A 509 -17.05 23.83 3.72
C ILE A 509 -17.97 24.47 2.68
N GLN A 510 -18.54 25.63 3.02
CA GLN A 510 -19.40 26.37 2.10
C GLN A 510 -18.58 27.07 1.01
N PRO A 511 -19.15 27.40 -0.17
CA PRO A 511 -18.45 28.19 -1.18
C PRO A 511 -17.91 29.53 -0.66
N GLY A 512 -18.66 30.18 0.25
CA GLY A 512 -18.22 31.42 0.92
C GLY A 512 -17.07 31.20 1.91
N ASP A 513 -16.99 30.02 2.53
CA ASP A 513 -15.86 29.64 3.38
C ASP A 513 -14.59 29.47 2.53
N PHE A 514 -14.69 28.76 1.40
CA PHE A 514 -13.57 28.62 0.47
C PHE A 514 -13.12 29.97 -0.11
N ALA A 515 -14.04 30.86 -0.46
CA ALA A 515 -13.71 32.20 -0.93
C ALA A 515 -12.90 33.00 0.08
N MET A 516 -13.17 32.84 1.39
CA MET A 516 -12.38 33.46 2.46
C MET A 516 -10.94 32.92 2.49
N VAL A 517 -10.77 31.60 2.37
CA VAL A 517 -9.44 30.98 2.32
C VAL A 517 -8.67 31.42 1.08
N ALA A 518 -9.31 31.35 -0.10
CA ALA A 518 -8.72 31.73 -1.39
C ALA A 518 -8.32 33.21 -1.44
N ALA A 519 -9.10 34.10 -0.82
CA ALA A 519 -8.77 35.53 -0.73
C ALA A 519 -7.49 35.79 0.07
N LEU A 520 -7.21 34.96 1.07
CA LEU A 520 -6.01 35.10 1.91
C LEU A 520 -4.77 34.41 1.31
N THR A 521 -4.96 33.42 0.44
CA THR A 521 -3.87 32.61 -0.13
C THR A 521 -3.43 33.05 -1.53
N GLY A 522 -4.14 33.98 -2.17
CA GLY A 522 -3.83 34.49 -3.50
C GLY A 522 -2.69 35.54 -3.54
N PRO A 523 -1.89 35.61 -4.62
CA PRO A 523 -0.75 36.53 -4.74
C PRO A 523 -1.13 38.03 -4.81
N ALA A 524 -2.41 38.35 -5.02
CA ALA A 524 -2.92 39.72 -5.09
C ALA A 524 -3.27 40.35 -3.72
N ALA A 525 -2.89 39.71 -2.61
CA ALA A 525 -3.20 40.10 -1.23
C ALA A 525 -2.48 41.38 -0.74
N ARG A 526 -2.52 42.47 -1.50
CA ARG A 526 -2.09 43.82 -1.04
C ARG A 526 -3.23 44.69 -0.52
N ALA A 527 -4.46 44.20 -0.52
CA ALA A 527 -5.60 44.84 0.14
C ALA A 527 -6.35 43.82 1.02
N SER A 528 -5.69 43.30 2.06
CA SER A 528 -6.35 42.42 3.04
C SER A 528 -7.51 43.13 3.70
N ASP A 529 -8.70 42.52 3.65
CA ASP A 529 -9.80 42.87 4.55
C ASP A 529 -9.27 42.79 6.00
N PRO A 530 -9.21 43.90 6.77
CA PRO A 530 -8.65 43.90 8.12
C PRO A 530 -9.43 43.00 9.08
N ALA A 531 -10.64 42.57 8.70
CA ALA A 531 -11.45 41.59 9.40
C ALA A 531 -10.91 40.15 9.28
N LEU A 532 -10.08 39.86 8.29
CA LEU A 532 -9.56 38.51 8.03
C LEU A 532 -8.18 38.31 8.66
N ARG A 533 -8.01 37.19 9.38
CA ARG A 533 -6.76 36.81 10.06
C ARG A 533 -6.40 35.37 9.75
N VAL A 534 -5.11 35.09 9.65
CA VAL A 534 -4.57 33.72 9.62
C VAL A 534 -3.84 33.49 10.94
N GLN A 535 -4.20 32.41 11.63
CA GLN A 535 -3.71 32.09 12.96
C GLN A 535 -3.19 30.65 13.02
N GLN A 536 -2.17 30.40 13.85
CA GLN A 536 -1.75 29.04 14.22
C GLN A 536 -2.37 28.63 15.54
N ILE A 537 -2.57 27.32 15.74
CA ILE A 537 -3.05 26.77 17.01
C ILE A 537 -1.86 26.43 17.91
N LYS A 538 -1.92 26.88 19.15
CA LYS A 538 -1.00 26.47 20.22
C LYS A 538 -1.79 25.76 21.31
N LEU A 539 -1.38 24.54 21.65
CA LEU A 539 -1.97 23.74 22.72
C LEU A 539 -1.22 23.92 24.04
N ASN A 540 -1.99 23.99 25.13
CA ASN A 540 -1.49 24.01 26.52
C ASN A 540 -0.43 25.09 26.79
N ASN A 541 -0.55 26.23 26.11
CA ASN A 541 0.41 27.34 26.17
C ASN A 541 1.88 26.93 25.93
N ARG A 542 2.14 25.80 25.27
CA ARG A 542 3.49 25.32 24.99
C ARG A 542 3.69 24.86 23.56
N ASN A 543 2.76 24.07 23.04
CA ASN A 543 2.96 23.27 21.84
C ASN A 543 2.30 23.92 20.63
N VAL A 544 3.08 24.50 19.72
CA VAL A 544 2.55 25.03 18.45
C VAL A 544 2.28 23.84 17.52
N MET A 545 1.07 23.77 16.97
CA MET A 545 0.64 22.68 16.10
C MET A 545 1.15 22.92 14.67
N ALA A 546 2.08 22.08 14.21
CA ALA A 546 2.72 22.27 12.90
C ALA A 546 1.85 21.96 11.68
N ARG A 547 0.67 21.35 11.88
CA ARG A 547 -0.24 20.94 10.80
C ARG A 547 -1.65 21.49 10.98
N LEU A 548 -1.85 22.43 11.91
CA LEU A 548 -3.12 23.16 12.10
C LEU A 548 -2.98 24.67 11.81
N LEU A 549 -3.83 25.15 10.90
CA LEU A 549 -4.01 26.59 10.61
C LEU A 549 -5.47 26.97 10.75
N VAL A 550 -5.73 28.23 11.13
CA VAL A 550 -7.08 28.77 11.27
C VAL A 550 -7.21 30.07 10.50
N PHE A 551 -8.18 30.12 9.60
CA PHE A 551 -8.60 31.34 8.91
C PHE A 551 -9.82 31.92 9.62
N ARG A 552 -9.68 33.12 10.17
CA ARG A 552 -10.70 33.77 10.99
C ARG A 552 -11.24 35.02 10.33
N LYS A 553 -12.56 35.19 10.39
CA LYS A 553 -13.25 36.44 10.08
C LYS A 553 -13.81 37.08 11.34
N GLN A 554 -13.48 38.34 11.57
CA GLN A 554 -14.02 39.17 12.66
C GLN A 554 -15.05 40.16 12.13
N GLY A 555 -16.10 40.41 12.91
CA GLY A 555 -17.06 41.48 12.62
C GLY A 555 -16.53 42.86 13.04
N ALA A 556 -17.29 43.92 12.73
CA ALA A 556 -16.94 45.31 13.07
C ALA A 556 -16.73 45.56 14.58
N GLU A 557 -17.31 44.72 15.45
CA GLU A 557 -17.14 44.76 16.92
C GLU A 557 -15.98 43.88 17.42
N GLY A 558 -15.18 43.28 16.53
CA GLY A 558 -14.11 42.33 16.88
C GLY A 558 -14.58 40.92 17.24
N ARG A 559 -15.89 40.65 17.21
CA ARG A 559 -16.46 39.31 17.47
C ARG A 559 -16.17 38.36 16.30
N THR A 560 -15.83 37.11 16.60
CA THR A 560 -15.67 36.05 15.59
C THR A 560 -16.99 35.81 14.85
N GLN A 561 -16.95 35.90 13.52
CA GLN A 561 -18.08 35.56 12.64
C GLN A 561 -17.92 34.16 12.04
N ARG A 562 -16.68 33.77 11.72
CA ARG A 562 -16.38 32.48 11.08
C ARG A 562 -14.94 32.07 11.36
N LEU A 563 -14.72 30.77 11.55
CA LEU A 563 -13.41 30.13 11.67
C LEU A 563 -13.36 28.96 10.69
N ILE A 564 -12.28 28.83 9.93
CA ILE A 564 -12.00 27.66 9.11
C ILE A 564 -10.68 27.09 9.59
N MET A 565 -10.74 25.92 10.22
CA MET A 565 -9.56 25.14 10.59
C MET A 565 -9.15 24.26 9.43
N VAL A 566 -7.87 24.33 9.09
CA VAL A 566 -7.19 23.43 8.16
C VAL A 566 -6.32 22.50 8.97
N ALA A 567 -6.61 21.21 8.92
CA ALA A 567 -5.87 20.15 9.60
C ALA A 567 -5.22 19.25 8.55
N THR A 568 -4.01 19.63 8.09
CA THR A 568 -3.32 18.87 7.04
C THR A 568 -2.87 17.52 7.59
N ASP A 569 -2.98 16.46 6.78
CA ASP A 569 -2.60 15.09 7.17
C ASP A 569 -3.41 14.50 8.35
N ALA A 570 -4.56 15.09 8.69
CA ALA A 570 -5.42 14.54 9.74
C ALA A 570 -6.03 13.19 9.31
N PRO A 571 -6.11 12.19 10.21
CA PRO A 571 -6.81 10.93 9.96
C PRO A 571 -8.28 11.17 9.56
N GLY A 572 -8.64 10.79 8.33
CA GLY A 572 -10.00 10.94 7.78
C GLY A 572 -10.05 11.71 6.45
N GLN A 573 -11.26 12.05 5.99
CA GLN A 573 -11.46 12.75 4.71
C GLN A 573 -11.72 14.26 4.85
N GLN A 574 -11.88 14.78 6.08
CA GLN A 574 -12.29 16.17 6.33
C GLN A 574 -11.12 17.05 6.85
N TYR A 575 -10.28 17.51 5.92
CA TYR A 575 -9.13 18.39 6.21
C TYR A 575 -9.52 19.85 6.52
N PHE A 576 -10.70 20.27 6.06
CA PHE A 576 -11.24 21.61 6.33
C PHE A 576 -12.50 21.48 7.18
N LYS A 577 -12.52 22.20 8.30
CA LYS A 577 -13.67 22.27 9.21
C LYS A 577 -14.02 23.72 9.50
N ALA A 578 -15.28 24.07 9.31
CA ALA A 578 -15.77 25.43 9.55
C ALA A 578 -16.58 25.51 10.86
N PHE A 579 -16.39 26.60 11.59
CA PHE A 579 -17.03 26.85 12.89
C PHE A 579 -17.50 28.30 12.97
N ASP A 580 -18.54 28.54 13.76
CA ASP A 580 -19.07 29.88 14.01
C ASP A 580 -18.45 30.52 15.26
N THR A 581 -17.91 29.70 16.17
CA THR A 581 -17.35 30.16 17.45
C THR A 581 -16.07 29.43 17.84
N GLU A 582 -15.21 30.08 18.63
CA GLU A 582 -13.99 29.48 19.18
C GLU A 582 -14.32 28.27 20.08
N THR A 583 -15.46 28.30 20.78
CA THR A 583 -15.95 27.19 21.61
C THR A 583 -16.23 25.92 20.81
N GLN A 584 -16.81 26.05 19.61
CA GLN A 584 -17.05 24.89 18.74
C GLN A 584 -15.74 24.26 18.27
N LEU A 585 -14.76 25.07 17.88
CA LEU A 585 -13.42 24.60 17.52
C LEU A 585 -12.74 23.91 18.71
N LEU A 586 -12.85 24.50 19.91
CA LEU A 586 -12.34 23.90 21.14
C LEU A 586 -12.94 22.52 21.41
N HIS A 587 -14.27 22.39 21.31
CA HIS A 587 -14.93 21.11 21.50
C HIS A 587 -14.51 20.06 20.45
N GLU A 588 -14.28 20.47 19.21
CA GLU A 588 -13.77 19.58 18.17
C GLU A 588 -12.40 19.00 18.53
N VAL A 589 -11.43 19.85 18.88
CA VAL A 589 -10.07 19.42 19.26
C VAL A 589 -10.07 18.59 20.55
N VAL A 590 -10.94 18.92 21.52
CA VAL A 590 -11.13 18.09 22.72
C VAL A 590 -11.74 16.73 22.34
N GLY A 591 -12.69 16.70 21.41
CA GLY A 591 -13.29 15.46 20.91
C GLY A 591 -12.29 14.51 20.25
N TRP A 592 -11.22 15.03 19.65
CA TRP A 592 -10.14 14.22 19.08
C TRP A 592 -9.41 13.35 20.11
N THR A 593 -9.43 13.73 21.39
CA THR A 593 -8.81 12.93 22.47
C THR A 593 -9.47 11.56 22.67
N ALA A 594 -10.70 11.37 22.18
CA ALA A 594 -11.41 10.10 22.24
C ALA A 594 -10.94 9.07 21.19
N SER A 595 -10.21 9.50 20.15
CA SER A 595 -9.73 8.63 19.08
C SER A 595 -8.21 8.44 19.15
N PRO A 596 -7.70 7.20 19.28
CA PRO A 596 -6.27 6.93 19.29
C PRO A 596 -5.52 7.47 18.06
N SER A 597 -6.12 7.41 16.87
CA SER A 597 -5.50 7.92 15.63
C SER A 597 -5.36 9.44 15.65
N MET A 598 -6.36 10.16 16.17
CA MET A 598 -6.31 11.61 16.28
C MET A 598 -5.38 12.07 17.42
N VAL A 599 -5.29 11.30 18.51
CA VAL A 599 -4.29 11.53 19.57
C VAL A 599 -2.88 11.43 18.99
N ASN A 600 -2.59 10.36 18.22
CA ASN A 600 -1.30 10.22 17.55
C ASN A 600 -1.04 11.39 16.59
N TYR A 601 -2.04 11.80 15.80
CA TYR A 601 -1.95 12.98 14.93
C TYR A 601 -1.60 14.28 15.69
N LEU A 602 -2.13 14.49 16.89
CA LEU A 602 -1.78 15.64 17.73
C LEU A 602 -0.35 15.54 18.29
N LEU A 603 0.11 14.33 18.62
CA LEU A 603 1.47 14.08 19.11
C LEU A 603 2.52 14.24 18.01
N ASP A 604 2.22 13.82 16.79
CA ASP A 604 3.14 13.92 15.64
C ASP A 604 3.32 15.37 15.16
N GLN A 605 2.54 16.31 15.69
CA GLN A 605 2.65 17.74 15.41
C GLN A 605 3.56 18.50 16.38
N VAL A 606 4.27 17.79 17.27
CA VAL A 606 5.26 18.39 18.17
C VAL A 606 6.58 17.62 18.11
N GLU A 607 7.65 18.29 18.53
CA GLU A 607 8.97 17.69 18.70
C GLU A 607 8.92 16.49 19.66
N VAL A 608 9.79 15.50 19.43
CA VAL A 608 9.79 14.21 20.13
C VAL A 608 9.85 14.39 21.65
N ASP A 609 10.66 15.33 22.14
CA ASP A 609 10.82 15.61 23.57
C ASP A 609 9.57 16.21 24.23
N ALA A 610 8.66 16.80 23.47
CA ALA A 610 7.42 17.39 23.96
C ALA A 610 6.24 16.39 23.99
N ARG A 611 6.35 15.25 23.30
CA ARG A 611 5.24 14.30 23.11
C ARG A 611 4.75 13.67 24.39
N ALA A 612 5.65 13.23 25.27
CA ALA A 612 5.26 12.56 26.51
C ALA A 612 4.36 13.45 27.38
N ALA A 613 4.76 14.71 27.57
CA ALA A 613 3.98 15.68 28.35
C ALA A 613 2.63 16.03 27.69
N LEU A 614 2.58 16.09 26.36
CA LEU A 614 1.31 16.29 25.65
C LEU A 614 0.40 15.06 25.76
N ALA A 615 0.95 13.85 25.64
CA ALA A 615 0.21 12.59 25.72
C ALA A 615 -0.49 12.45 27.08
N GLU A 616 0.21 12.69 28.18
CA GLU A 616 -0.37 12.69 29.53
C GLU A 616 -1.59 13.63 29.62
N GLN A 617 -1.47 14.83 29.05
CA GLN A 617 -2.55 15.82 29.05
C GLN A 617 -3.74 15.40 28.18
N LEU A 618 -3.49 14.85 26.99
CA LEU A 618 -4.54 14.35 26.11
C LEU A 618 -5.26 13.16 26.75
N THR A 619 -4.55 12.25 27.42
CA THR A 619 -5.14 11.16 28.19
C THR A 619 -5.99 11.66 29.36
N ALA A 620 -5.52 12.68 30.10
CA ALA A 620 -6.29 13.30 31.16
C ALA A 620 -7.59 13.95 30.63
N LEU A 621 -7.53 14.58 29.44
CA LEU A 621 -8.70 15.17 28.77
C LEU A 621 -9.68 14.13 28.25
N ALA A 622 -9.20 12.99 27.75
CA ALA A 622 -10.04 11.88 27.32
C ALA A 622 -10.85 11.29 28.49
N LEU A 623 -10.23 11.19 29.67
CA LEU A 623 -10.90 10.75 30.89
C LEU A 623 -11.86 11.81 31.46
N LYS A 624 -11.46 13.09 31.37
CA LYS A 624 -12.24 14.22 31.87
C LYS A 624 -12.19 15.38 30.86
N PRO A 625 -13.22 15.56 30.01
CA PRO A 625 -13.23 16.54 28.92
C PRO A 625 -13.53 17.97 29.43
N GLN A 626 -12.75 18.43 30.41
CA GLN A 626 -12.76 19.78 30.94
C GLN A 626 -11.40 20.42 30.62
N PRO A 627 -11.26 21.06 29.44
CA PRO A 627 -10.01 21.74 29.07
C PRO A 627 -9.69 22.88 30.04
N SER A 628 -8.41 23.14 30.24
CA SER A 628 -7.97 24.37 30.91
C SER A 628 -8.36 25.59 30.07
N LYS A 629 -8.48 26.76 30.72
CA LYS A 629 -8.89 28.00 30.04
C LYS A 629 -7.97 28.36 28.86
N ASP A 630 -6.70 27.98 28.95
CA ASP A 630 -5.66 28.25 27.96
C ASP A 630 -5.26 27.00 27.15
N PHE A 631 -6.16 26.00 27.06
CA PHE A 631 -5.91 24.77 26.32
C PHE A 631 -5.66 25.04 24.83
N ILE A 632 -6.42 25.93 24.20
CA ILE A 632 -6.18 26.43 22.84
C ILE A 632 -5.87 27.91 22.90
N GLN A 633 -4.80 28.32 22.21
CA GLN A 633 -4.46 29.70 21.94
C GLN A 633 -4.22 29.90 20.45
N PHE A 634 -4.62 31.06 19.94
CA PHE A 634 -4.41 31.45 18.55
C PHE A 634 -3.22 32.39 18.46
N ILE A 635 -2.24 32.05 17.61
CA ILE A 635 -1.08 32.90 17.32
C ILE A 635 -1.36 33.68 16.04
N ASP A 636 -1.47 34.99 16.15
CA ASP A 636 -1.68 35.89 15.01
C ASP A 636 -0.45 36.02 14.11
N HIS A 637 -0.68 36.08 12.81
CA HIS A 637 0.32 36.39 11.79
C HIS A 637 -0.05 37.66 11.03
N ALA A 638 0.96 38.38 10.53
CA ALA A 638 0.76 39.63 9.78
C ALA A 638 0.01 39.41 8.46
N ASP A 639 0.31 38.31 7.77
CA ASP A 639 -0.28 37.89 6.51
C ASP A 639 -0.19 36.36 6.34
N CYS A 640 -0.81 35.84 5.28
CA CYS A 640 -0.84 34.40 5.01
C CYS A 640 0.55 33.83 4.67
N GLU A 641 1.40 34.58 3.97
CA GLU A 641 2.77 34.15 3.65
C GLU A 641 3.61 33.96 4.92
N SER A 642 3.51 34.88 5.88
CA SER A 642 4.13 34.78 7.20
C SER A 642 3.62 33.58 7.98
N ALA A 643 2.30 33.31 7.93
CA ALA A 643 1.69 32.14 8.55
C ALA A 643 2.18 30.83 7.91
N LEU A 644 2.26 30.76 6.58
CA LEU A 644 2.76 29.58 5.85
C LEU A 644 4.26 29.35 6.06
N ARG A 645 5.05 30.42 6.17
CA ARG A 645 6.47 30.34 6.55
C ARG A 645 6.62 29.78 7.96
N ARG A 646 5.85 30.29 8.93
CA ARG A 646 5.88 29.73 10.28
C ARG A 646 5.39 28.29 10.32
N PHE A 647 4.38 27.95 9.53
CA PHE A 647 3.82 26.61 9.41
C PHE A 647 4.86 25.60 8.90
N THR A 648 5.55 25.93 7.81
CA THR A 648 6.63 25.09 7.25
C THR A 648 7.87 25.03 8.15
N ASP A 649 8.20 26.11 8.87
CA ASP A 649 9.27 26.12 9.87
C ASP A 649 9.00 25.13 11.02
N GLU A 650 7.76 25.09 11.56
CA GLU A 650 7.41 24.12 12.61
C GLU A 650 7.43 22.68 12.09
N GLN A 651 6.96 22.44 10.86
CA GLN A 651 7.05 21.10 10.23
C GLN A 651 8.50 20.66 10.07
N THR A 652 9.39 21.57 9.66
CA THR A 652 10.82 21.32 9.53
C THR A 652 11.45 21.00 10.89
N ARG A 653 11.06 21.68 11.98
CA ARG A 653 11.56 21.37 13.33
C ARG A 653 11.18 19.96 13.77
N ILE A 654 9.94 19.54 13.52
CA ILE A 654 9.49 18.18 13.84
C ILE A 654 10.27 17.15 13.04
N LEU A 655 10.43 17.38 11.72
CA LEU A 655 11.22 16.50 10.86
C LEU A 655 12.65 16.34 11.40
N LEU A 656 13.31 17.45 11.75
CA LEU A 656 14.65 17.42 12.32
C LEU A 656 14.70 16.77 13.72
N SER A 657 13.66 16.93 14.53
CA SER A 657 13.52 16.27 15.83
C SER A 657 13.35 14.75 15.69
N GLU A 658 12.57 14.29 14.70
CA GLU A 658 12.46 12.87 14.37
C GLU A 658 13.78 12.30 13.84
N GLN A 659 14.48 13.04 12.97
CA GLN A 659 15.81 12.64 12.53
C GLN A 659 16.80 12.54 13.71
N ALA A 660 16.75 13.47 14.65
CA ALA A 660 17.57 13.45 15.87
C ALA A 660 17.17 12.30 16.81
N ARG A 661 15.92 11.85 16.80
CA ARG A 661 15.50 10.63 17.51
C ARG A 661 16.18 9.39 16.93
N HIS A 662 16.31 9.29 15.61
CA HIS A 662 16.98 8.19 14.92
C HIS A 662 18.51 8.23 15.04
N THR A 663 19.12 9.42 15.06
CA THR A 663 20.56 9.59 15.28
C THR A 663 20.81 10.61 16.40
N PRO A 664 20.70 10.17 17.66
CA PRO A 664 20.71 11.07 18.81
C PRO A 664 22.10 11.62 19.12
N ASP A 665 22.15 12.76 19.82
CA ASP A 665 23.40 13.46 20.17
C ASP A 665 24.40 12.59 20.95
N TRP A 666 23.91 11.68 21.79
CA TRP A 666 24.80 10.75 22.50
C TRP A 666 25.47 9.75 21.55
N TYR A 667 24.80 9.37 20.45
CA TYR A 667 25.39 8.51 19.41
C TYR A 667 26.43 9.29 18.60
N LEU A 668 26.12 10.54 18.23
CA LEU A 668 27.07 11.43 17.54
C LEU A 668 28.31 11.74 18.40
N ARG A 669 28.17 11.80 19.73
CA ARG A 669 29.31 11.96 20.65
C ARG A 669 30.08 10.67 20.93
N ALA A 670 29.48 9.50 20.67
CA ALA A 670 30.15 8.22 20.84
C ALA A 670 31.31 8.09 19.84
N SER A 671 32.41 7.48 20.28
CA SER A 671 33.51 7.14 19.39
C SER A 671 33.06 6.10 18.34
N ARG A 672 33.74 6.07 17.19
CA ARG A 672 33.42 5.10 16.14
C ARG A 672 33.48 3.65 16.64
N ALA A 673 34.50 3.30 17.43
CA ALA A 673 34.62 1.97 18.04
C ALA A 673 33.39 1.60 18.89
N GLN A 674 32.88 2.53 19.70
CA GLN A 674 31.68 2.29 20.51
C GLN A 674 30.41 2.13 19.66
N ARG A 675 30.27 2.88 18.55
CA ARG A 675 29.14 2.72 17.63
C ARG A 675 29.16 1.36 16.95
N ARG A 676 30.33 0.89 16.52
CA ARG A 676 30.52 -0.42 15.90
C ARG A 676 30.25 -1.56 16.90
N GLU A 677 30.76 -1.44 18.13
CA GLU A 677 30.48 -2.40 19.20
C GLU A 677 28.98 -2.50 19.50
N LEU A 678 28.27 -1.36 19.56
CA LEU A 678 26.83 -1.33 19.75
C LEU A 678 26.08 -2.03 18.60
N LEU A 679 26.45 -1.74 17.35
CA LEU A 679 25.86 -2.37 16.17
C LEU A 679 26.06 -3.89 16.18
N ALA A 680 27.28 -4.34 16.50
CA ALA A 680 27.61 -5.77 16.56
C ALA A 680 26.77 -6.49 17.61
N LEU A 681 26.62 -5.91 18.80
CA LEU A 681 25.76 -6.46 19.86
C LEU A 681 24.30 -6.55 19.40
N GLU A 682 23.77 -5.52 18.75
CA GLU A 682 22.36 -5.48 18.32
C GLU A 682 22.05 -6.44 17.17
N GLN A 683 22.96 -6.58 16.20
CA GLN A 683 22.81 -7.60 15.15
C GLN A 683 23.00 -9.02 15.69
N ALA A 684 23.90 -9.23 16.67
CA ALA A 684 24.02 -10.52 17.34
C ALA A 684 22.77 -10.88 18.15
N ILE A 685 22.09 -9.91 18.78
CA ILE A 685 20.78 -10.15 19.42
C ILE A 685 19.77 -10.64 18.38
N GLY A 686 19.68 -9.97 17.23
CA GLY A 686 18.81 -10.37 16.12
C GLY A 686 19.12 -11.79 15.62
N GLY A 687 20.39 -12.05 15.28
CA GLY A 687 20.83 -13.38 14.83
C GLY A 687 20.61 -14.48 15.87
N ALA A 688 20.81 -14.20 17.16
CA ALA A 688 20.52 -15.16 18.22
C ALA A 688 19.02 -15.45 18.36
N LEU A 689 18.16 -14.44 18.19
CA LEU A 689 16.71 -14.61 18.17
C LEU A 689 16.25 -15.40 16.96
N ASP A 690 16.78 -15.11 15.77
CA ASP A 690 16.46 -15.82 14.54
C ASP A 690 16.88 -17.28 14.62
N ASN A 691 18.10 -17.57 15.09
CA ASN A 691 18.57 -18.93 15.32
C ASN A 691 17.68 -19.66 16.33
N TYR A 692 17.30 -19.00 17.43
CA TYR A 692 16.40 -19.58 18.41
C TYR A 692 15.03 -19.92 17.79
N GLN A 693 14.43 -19.02 17.01
CA GLN A 693 13.12 -19.22 16.39
C GLN A 693 13.15 -20.25 15.25
N ALA A 694 14.27 -20.40 14.57
CA ALA A 694 14.43 -21.35 13.46
C ALA A 694 14.42 -22.82 13.93
N GLN A 695 14.70 -23.09 15.21
CA GLN A 695 14.72 -24.45 15.74
C GLN A 695 13.30 -25.00 15.97
N PRO A 696 12.93 -26.17 15.41
CA PRO A 696 11.58 -26.73 15.57
C PRO A 696 11.16 -26.95 17.03
N HIS A 697 12.11 -27.29 17.91
CA HIS A 697 11.87 -27.57 19.32
C HIS A 697 11.73 -26.32 20.21
N THR A 698 11.91 -25.11 19.68
CA THR A 698 11.64 -23.87 20.44
C THR A 698 10.22 -23.36 20.23
N GLY A 699 9.53 -23.86 19.20
CA GLY A 699 8.14 -23.53 18.90
C GLY A 699 7.16 -24.05 19.94
N VAL A 700 6.12 -23.26 20.19
CA VAL A 700 5.01 -23.62 21.07
C VAL A 700 3.73 -23.57 20.28
N LYS A 701 2.91 -24.62 20.38
CA LYS A 701 1.58 -24.61 19.75
C LYS A 701 0.73 -23.48 20.35
N PRO A 702 0.24 -22.50 19.56
CA PRO A 702 -0.65 -21.44 20.05
C PRO A 702 -1.87 -21.98 20.81
N PHE A 703 -2.33 -21.26 21.84
CA PHE A 703 -3.43 -21.73 22.69
C PHE A 703 -4.72 -21.80 21.88
N GLN A 704 -4.93 -20.85 20.98
CA GLN A 704 -6.07 -20.87 20.05
C GLN A 704 -6.03 -22.11 19.15
N ASP A 705 -4.89 -22.43 18.54
CA ASP A 705 -4.74 -23.66 17.74
C ASP A 705 -4.93 -24.94 18.58
N TYR A 706 -4.53 -24.90 19.85
CA TYR A 706 -4.73 -26.01 20.78
C TYR A 706 -6.23 -26.18 21.07
N VAL A 707 -6.93 -25.09 21.37
CA VAL A 707 -8.37 -25.07 21.63
C VAL A 707 -9.15 -25.47 20.38
N HIS A 708 -8.80 -24.94 19.20
CA HIS A 708 -9.40 -25.32 17.92
C HIS A 708 -9.23 -26.82 17.62
N GLN A 709 -8.03 -27.37 17.84
CA GLN A 709 -7.81 -28.81 17.67
C GLN A 709 -8.65 -29.63 18.66
N ARG A 710 -8.73 -29.22 19.92
CA ARG A 710 -9.57 -29.89 20.94
C ARG A 710 -11.05 -29.76 20.60
N ALA A 711 -11.48 -28.61 20.09
CA ALA A 711 -12.82 -28.36 19.60
C ALA A 711 -13.14 -29.29 18.42
N SER A 712 -12.25 -29.41 17.44
CA SER A 712 -12.41 -30.32 16.31
C SER A 712 -12.51 -31.78 16.75
N GLN A 713 -11.76 -32.18 17.78
CA GLN A 713 -11.87 -33.53 18.35
C GLN A 713 -13.20 -33.76 19.06
N GLN A 714 -13.66 -32.80 19.85
CA GLN A 714 -14.91 -32.94 20.61
C GLN A 714 -16.14 -32.86 19.70
N ILE A 715 -16.15 -31.95 18.73
CA ILE A 715 -17.26 -31.84 17.77
C ILE A 715 -17.33 -33.08 16.86
N GLY A 716 -16.18 -33.64 16.47
CA GLY A 716 -16.12 -34.91 15.75
C GLY A 716 -16.78 -36.05 16.55
N LYS A 717 -16.54 -36.12 17.87
CA LYS A 717 -17.22 -37.10 18.74
C LYS A 717 -18.72 -36.87 18.83
N LEU A 718 -19.17 -35.61 18.98
CA LEU A 718 -20.59 -35.28 19.08
C LEU A 718 -21.35 -35.59 17.78
N LEU A 719 -20.71 -35.36 16.63
CA LEU A 719 -21.26 -35.63 15.30
C LEU A 719 -20.98 -37.05 14.80
N ASN A 720 -20.25 -37.86 15.56
CA ASN A 720 -19.81 -39.21 15.19
C ASN A 720 -19.02 -39.27 13.85
N VAL A 721 -18.13 -38.29 13.64
CA VAL A 721 -17.22 -38.19 12.49
C VAL A 721 -15.76 -38.09 12.94
N PRO A 722 -14.78 -38.45 12.09
CA PRO A 722 -13.37 -38.31 12.42
C PRO A 722 -13.00 -36.85 12.77
N ALA A 723 -12.10 -36.65 13.73
CA ALA A 723 -11.57 -35.32 14.05
C ALA A 723 -10.95 -34.68 12.80
N GLY A 724 -11.18 -33.37 12.59
CA GLY A 724 -10.74 -32.64 11.40
C GLY A 724 -11.69 -32.70 10.21
N THR A 725 -12.77 -33.50 10.27
CA THR A 725 -13.79 -33.54 9.19
C THR A 725 -14.66 -32.28 9.16
N VAL A 726 -14.89 -31.69 10.32
CA VAL A 726 -15.72 -30.48 10.49
C VAL A 726 -14.88 -29.41 11.16
N ASP A 727 -14.89 -28.22 10.58
CA ASP A 727 -14.30 -27.04 11.19
C ASP A 727 -15.20 -26.57 12.35
N PRO A 728 -14.74 -26.61 13.61
CA PRO A 728 -15.54 -26.19 14.76
C PRO A 728 -15.92 -24.71 14.73
N ASP A 729 -15.19 -23.86 13.98
CA ASP A 729 -15.51 -22.43 13.85
C ASP A 729 -16.73 -22.18 12.95
N LEU A 730 -17.10 -23.17 12.13
CA LEU A 730 -18.29 -23.13 11.27
C LEU A 730 -19.52 -23.72 11.96
N ILE A 731 -19.38 -24.29 13.16
CA ILE A 731 -20.51 -24.74 13.97
C ILE A 731 -20.94 -23.59 14.87
N VAL A 732 -22.03 -22.92 14.49
CA VAL A 732 -22.58 -21.76 15.19
C VAL A 732 -23.70 -22.20 16.12
N ILE A 733 -23.61 -21.75 17.36
CA ILE A 733 -24.52 -22.05 18.46
C ILE A 733 -25.27 -20.76 18.77
N THR A 734 -26.58 -20.77 18.56
CA THR A 734 -27.42 -19.59 18.74
C THR A 734 -28.41 -19.82 19.86
N THR A 735 -28.52 -18.83 20.75
CA THR A 735 -29.48 -18.76 21.84
C THR A 735 -30.10 -17.36 21.88
N GLU A 736 -31.06 -17.12 22.78
CA GLU A 736 -31.61 -15.77 23.01
C GLU A 736 -30.63 -14.82 23.72
N ARG A 737 -29.55 -15.37 24.31
CA ARG A 737 -28.56 -14.61 25.10
C ARG A 737 -27.29 -14.33 24.34
N GLU A 738 -26.87 -15.24 23.47
CA GLU A 738 -25.59 -15.18 22.78
C GLU A 738 -25.57 -16.00 21.49
N THR A 739 -24.63 -15.64 20.61
CA THR A 739 -24.27 -16.38 19.39
C THR A 739 -22.77 -16.59 19.39
N LEU A 740 -22.33 -17.84 19.41
CA LEU A 740 -20.92 -18.23 19.55
C LEU A 740 -20.58 -19.34 18.55
N THR A 741 -19.31 -19.46 18.17
CA THR A 741 -18.81 -20.69 17.53
C THR A 741 -18.59 -21.80 18.56
N TYR A 742 -18.50 -23.05 18.12
CA TYR A 742 -18.19 -24.15 19.05
C TYR A 742 -16.80 -24.00 19.68
N THR A 743 -15.82 -23.46 18.96
CA THR A 743 -14.49 -23.13 19.49
C THR A 743 -14.57 -22.05 20.56
N ASP A 744 -15.33 -20.97 20.33
CA ASP A 744 -15.51 -19.89 21.32
C ASP A 744 -16.25 -20.36 22.56
N MET A 745 -17.27 -21.21 22.39
CA MET A 745 -18.00 -21.80 23.51
C MET A 745 -17.08 -22.72 24.32
N LEU A 746 -16.24 -23.53 23.67
CA LEU A 746 -15.28 -24.39 24.35
C LEU A 746 -14.18 -23.59 25.07
N LEU A 747 -13.78 -22.45 24.49
CA LEU A 747 -12.81 -21.53 25.08
C LEU A 747 -13.41 -20.84 26.31
N ASN A 748 -14.48 -20.07 26.13
CA ASN A 748 -14.97 -19.10 27.12
C ASN A 748 -16.11 -19.63 28.00
N GLY A 749 -16.59 -20.84 27.71
CA GLY A 749 -17.85 -21.32 28.24
C GLY A 749 -19.03 -20.65 27.54
N TYR A 750 -20.19 -20.76 28.16
CA TYR A 750 -21.43 -20.14 27.71
C TYR A 750 -22.04 -19.36 28.89
N ASP A 751 -22.96 -18.44 28.60
CA ASP A 751 -23.64 -17.65 29.63
C ASP A 751 -24.56 -18.54 30.50
N ASP A 752 -24.03 -18.96 31.65
CA ASP A 752 -24.73 -19.74 32.68
C ASP A 752 -25.33 -18.86 33.79
N SER A 753 -25.49 -17.56 33.55
CA SER A 753 -26.15 -16.66 34.50
C SER A 753 -27.62 -17.03 34.71
N ILE A 754 -28.14 -16.75 35.91
CA ILE A 754 -29.55 -16.96 36.22
C ILE A 754 -30.36 -15.80 35.66
N ASP A 755 -30.79 -15.90 34.39
CA ASP A 755 -31.79 -15.03 33.78
C ASP A 755 -33.12 -15.80 33.62
N PRO A 756 -34.17 -15.47 34.40
CA PRO A 756 -35.45 -16.17 34.38
C PRO A 756 -36.28 -15.90 33.11
N LEU A 757 -35.87 -14.97 32.23
CA LEU A 757 -36.63 -14.56 31.06
C LEU A 757 -36.10 -15.09 29.73
N ARG A 758 -34.82 -15.50 29.66
CA ARG A 758 -34.17 -15.94 28.42
C ARG A 758 -33.54 -17.32 28.60
N ALA A 759 -33.62 -18.19 27.60
CA ALA A 759 -33.02 -19.53 27.69
C ALA A 759 -31.50 -19.54 27.44
N SER A 760 -30.76 -20.40 28.14
CA SER A 760 -29.30 -20.56 27.98
C SER A 760 -28.92 -21.66 26.99
N ALA A 761 -27.65 -21.70 26.58
CA ALA A 761 -27.11 -22.72 25.67
C ALA A 761 -27.28 -24.17 26.16
N ALA A 762 -27.42 -24.37 27.47
CA ALA A 762 -27.68 -25.68 28.07
C ALA A 762 -29.14 -26.16 27.96
N THR A 763 -30.08 -25.28 27.59
CA THR A 763 -31.52 -25.56 27.61
C THR A 763 -32.17 -25.43 26.24
N ASN A 764 -31.92 -24.34 25.51
CA ASN A 764 -32.46 -24.11 24.16
C ASN A 764 -31.40 -23.47 23.25
N ALA A 765 -30.54 -24.30 22.66
CA ALA A 765 -29.61 -23.88 21.62
C ALA A 765 -30.05 -24.41 20.26
N THR A 766 -29.95 -23.57 19.22
CA THR A 766 -30.02 -24.01 17.82
C THR A 766 -28.62 -24.04 17.21
N PHE A 767 -28.41 -24.96 16.26
CA PHE A 767 -27.11 -25.23 15.67
C PHE A 767 -27.18 -25.02 14.15
N SER A 768 -26.17 -24.37 13.59
CA SER A 768 -25.93 -24.33 12.15
C SER A 768 -24.49 -24.72 11.83
N GLY A 769 -24.29 -25.34 10.67
CA GLY A 769 -22.99 -25.84 10.21
C GLY A 769 -22.80 -25.67 8.70
N PRO A 770 -21.62 -25.99 8.17
CA PRO A 770 -21.31 -25.88 6.75
C PRO A 770 -22.17 -26.82 5.89
N GLU A 771 -22.38 -26.47 4.61
CA GLU A 771 -23.19 -27.27 3.68
C GLU A 771 -22.69 -28.72 3.59
N GLY A 772 -23.60 -29.69 3.77
CA GLY A 772 -23.30 -31.12 3.72
C GLY A 772 -22.98 -31.78 5.06
N ILE A 773 -22.90 -31.04 6.17
CA ILE A 773 -22.75 -31.59 7.52
C ILE A 773 -24.11 -31.70 8.22
N ASP A 774 -24.45 -32.91 8.67
CA ASP A 774 -25.65 -33.15 9.46
C ASP A 774 -25.43 -32.76 10.94
N VAL A 775 -25.99 -31.62 11.33
CA VAL A 775 -25.94 -31.11 12.71
C VAL A 775 -27.10 -31.61 13.59
N SER A 776 -27.99 -32.45 13.08
CA SER A 776 -29.16 -32.97 13.83
C SER A 776 -28.77 -33.86 15.01
N ALA A 777 -27.55 -34.39 15.01
CA ALA A 777 -26.98 -35.14 16.13
C ALA A 777 -26.63 -34.26 17.36
N LEU A 778 -26.57 -32.94 17.20
CA LEU A 778 -26.27 -32.01 18.29
C LEU A 778 -27.52 -31.71 19.12
N SER A 779 -27.37 -31.75 20.46
CA SER A 779 -28.40 -31.31 21.39
C SER A 779 -27.82 -30.29 22.38
N ALA A 780 -28.65 -29.35 22.84
CA ALA A 780 -28.26 -28.33 23.83
C ALA A 780 -27.59 -28.95 25.07
N ALA A 781 -28.13 -30.06 25.58
CA ALA A 781 -27.57 -30.76 26.73
C ALA A 781 -26.22 -31.45 26.44
N ALA A 782 -26.06 -32.08 25.27
CA ALA A 782 -24.80 -32.74 24.90
C ALA A 782 -23.70 -31.72 24.59
N VAL A 783 -24.02 -30.65 23.88
CA VAL A 783 -23.08 -29.57 23.54
C VAL A 783 -22.65 -28.82 24.81
N ALA A 784 -23.59 -28.37 25.65
CA ALA A 784 -23.23 -27.74 26.92
C ALA A 784 -22.51 -28.71 27.87
N GLY A 785 -22.89 -29.98 27.89
CA GLY A 785 -22.21 -31.03 28.65
C GLY A 785 -20.77 -31.29 28.21
N SER A 786 -20.46 -31.10 26.92
CA SER A 786 -19.11 -31.28 26.37
C SER A 786 -18.10 -30.21 26.82
N VAL A 787 -18.60 -29.03 27.20
CA VAL A 787 -17.81 -27.87 27.64
C VAL A 787 -17.71 -27.79 29.17
N ARG A 788 -18.63 -28.43 29.92
CA ARG A 788 -18.62 -28.42 31.39
C ARG A 788 -17.46 -29.22 31.98
N GLY A 789 -16.71 -28.61 32.90
CA GLY A 789 -15.72 -29.29 33.74
C GLY A 789 -14.37 -29.61 33.09
N GLN A 790 -14.15 -29.26 31.82
CA GLN A 790 -12.85 -29.40 31.16
C GLN A 790 -12.02 -28.12 31.30
N TRP A 791 -10.98 -28.17 32.13
CA TRP A 791 -10.03 -27.07 32.24
C TRP A 791 -8.96 -27.18 31.15
N LEU A 792 -9.31 -26.82 29.91
CA LEU A 792 -8.37 -26.79 28.78
C LEU A 792 -7.11 -25.97 29.07
N ALA A 793 -7.27 -24.92 29.89
CA ALA A 793 -6.17 -24.14 30.43
C ALA A 793 -5.17 -24.97 31.26
N ASP A 794 -5.65 -25.84 32.16
CA ASP A 794 -4.79 -26.69 33.01
C ASP A 794 -4.05 -27.75 32.19
N GLU A 795 -4.74 -28.40 31.25
CA GLU A 795 -4.09 -29.34 30.33
C GLU A 795 -3.04 -28.66 29.46
N TYR A 796 -3.33 -27.44 28.99
CA TYR A 796 -2.39 -26.66 28.21
C TYR A 796 -1.18 -26.23 29.04
N ILE A 797 -1.37 -25.79 30.29
CA ILE A 797 -0.27 -25.49 31.23
C ILE A 797 0.60 -26.74 31.46
N ALA A 798 -0.01 -27.91 31.65
CA ALA A 798 0.71 -29.17 31.79
C ALA A 798 1.49 -29.53 30.52
N LEU A 799 0.91 -29.31 29.34
CA LEU A 799 1.59 -29.47 28.05
C LEU A 799 2.85 -28.59 28.00
N ILE A 800 2.72 -27.29 28.30
CA ILE A 800 3.87 -26.36 28.31
C ILE A 800 4.95 -26.79 29.29
N ARG A 801 4.59 -27.22 30.51
CA ARG A 801 5.58 -27.73 31.47
C ARG A 801 6.31 -28.95 30.92
N ASN A 802 5.58 -29.88 30.30
CA ASN A 802 6.15 -31.11 29.78
C ASN A 802 7.00 -30.93 28.52
N THR A 803 6.70 -29.93 27.69
CA THR A 803 7.42 -29.68 26.42
C THR A 803 8.55 -28.67 26.57
N LEU A 804 8.38 -27.63 27.41
CA LEU A 804 9.36 -26.54 27.51
C LEU A 804 10.24 -26.61 28.75
N LEU A 805 9.68 -26.96 29.92
CA LEU A 805 10.36 -26.90 31.22
C LEU A 805 10.92 -28.24 31.69
N ASN A 806 10.47 -29.35 31.11
CA ASN A 806 11.00 -30.67 31.43
C ASN A 806 12.44 -30.81 30.93
N SER A 807 13.36 -31.18 31.84
CA SER A 807 14.79 -31.34 31.53
C SER A 807 15.06 -32.44 30.50
N GLU A 808 14.20 -33.45 30.44
CA GLU A 808 14.29 -34.58 29.52
C GLU A 808 13.69 -34.26 28.14
N SER A 809 13.08 -33.08 27.96
CA SER A 809 12.47 -32.69 26.70
C SER A 809 13.52 -32.25 25.67
N GLU A 810 13.29 -32.59 24.41
CA GLU A 810 14.12 -32.15 23.30
C GLU A 810 14.23 -30.63 23.28
N GLY A 811 15.46 -30.12 23.14
CA GLY A 811 15.73 -28.69 23.08
C GLY A 811 15.76 -27.95 24.42
N TYR A 812 15.53 -28.61 25.57
CA TYR A 812 15.54 -27.94 26.88
C TYR A 812 16.88 -27.22 27.15
N ALA A 813 18.00 -27.92 26.98
CA ALA A 813 19.34 -27.36 27.17
C ALA A 813 19.60 -26.21 26.18
N TYR A 814 19.21 -26.39 24.91
CA TYR A 814 19.34 -25.37 23.87
C TYR A 814 18.59 -24.09 24.25
N ARG A 815 17.32 -24.21 24.66
CA ARG A 815 16.49 -23.07 25.05
C ARG A 815 17.11 -22.28 26.20
N ARG A 816 17.63 -22.99 27.21
CA ARG A 816 18.31 -22.39 28.36
C ARG A 816 19.60 -21.67 27.96
N GLN A 817 20.44 -22.30 27.17
CA GLN A 817 21.71 -21.73 26.70
C GLN A 817 21.47 -20.46 25.87
N PHE A 818 20.55 -20.50 24.91
CA PHE A 818 20.20 -19.34 24.07
C PHE A 818 19.55 -18.21 24.88
N SER A 819 18.71 -18.53 25.86
CA SER A 819 18.11 -17.52 26.74
C SER A 819 19.18 -16.74 27.53
N VAL A 820 20.24 -17.44 28.00
CA VAL A 820 21.38 -16.78 28.66
C VAL A 820 22.13 -15.90 27.68
N MET A 821 22.48 -16.43 26.50
CA MET A 821 23.23 -15.67 25.48
C MET A 821 22.49 -14.40 25.07
N ILE A 822 21.18 -14.47 24.79
CA ILE A 822 20.41 -13.30 24.37
C ILE A 822 20.28 -12.29 25.51
N THR A 823 20.04 -12.74 26.75
CA THR A 823 19.99 -11.85 27.92
C THR A 823 21.34 -11.18 28.16
N GLN A 824 22.46 -11.91 27.98
CA GLN A 824 23.81 -11.39 28.11
C GLN A 824 24.10 -10.29 27.07
N LEU A 825 23.80 -10.56 25.79
CA LEU A 825 23.96 -9.59 24.70
C LEU A 825 23.11 -8.33 24.95
N GLN A 826 21.87 -8.49 25.41
CA GLN A 826 21.00 -7.38 25.77
C GLN A 826 21.57 -6.54 26.92
N MET A 827 22.09 -7.17 27.97
CA MET A 827 22.74 -6.46 29.06
C MET A 827 24.00 -5.73 28.59
N GLN A 828 24.82 -6.31 27.71
CA GLN A 828 26.00 -5.67 27.15
C GLN A 828 25.62 -4.43 26.32
N ALA A 829 24.62 -4.55 25.44
CA ALA A 829 24.11 -3.44 24.65
C ALA A 829 23.53 -2.33 25.54
N ALA A 830 22.73 -2.70 26.55
CA ALA A 830 22.16 -1.78 27.52
C ALA A 830 23.23 -1.07 28.38
N ALA A 831 24.28 -1.78 28.78
CA ALA A 831 25.41 -1.22 29.52
C ALA A 831 26.15 -0.17 28.68
N LEU A 832 26.44 -0.50 27.41
CA LEU A 832 27.08 0.40 26.47
C LEU A 832 26.20 1.63 26.21
N ARG A 833 24.90 1.45 25.93
CA ARG A 833 23.97 2.58 25.79
C ARG A 833 23.91 3.44 27.05
N SER A 834 23.92 2.83 28.23
CA SER A 834 23.82 3.56 29.50
C SER A 834 25.06 4.43 29.76
N VAL A 835 26.27 3.96 29.42
CA VAL A 835 27.47 4.82 29.52
C VAL A 835 27.49 5.92 28.46
N LEU A 836 27.06 5.61 27.22
CA LEU A 836 27.01 6.60 26.14
C LEU A 836 25.98 7.71 26.39
N LYS A 837 24.83 7.36 26.99
CA LYS A 837 23.80 8.31 27.43
C LYS A 837 24.18 9.06 28.73
N GLY A 838 25.26 8.66 29.40
CA GLY A 838 25.69 9.25 30.67
C GLY A 838 24.86 8.84 31.89
N HIS A 839 24.09 7.76 31.81
CA HIS A 839 23.34 7.20 32.95
C HIS A 839 24.26 6.51 33.96
N ILE A 840 25.40 5.98 33.50
CA ILE A 840 26.47 5.43 34.32
C ILE A 840 27.82 6.00 33.88
N GLU A 841 28.78 6.03 34.80
CA GLU A 841 30.13 6.54 34.52
C GLU A 841 30.99 5.50 33.76
N ALA A 842 32.03 5.95 33.06
CA ALA A 842 32.96 5.06 32.35
C ALA A 842 33.65 4.04 33.28
N ALA A 843 33.96 4.44 34.52
CA ALA A 843 34.50 3.53 35.53
C ALA A 843 33.52 2.41 35.91
N HIS A 844 32.21 2.72 35.96
CA HIS A 844 31.17 1.72 36.18
C HIS A 844 31.07 0.74 35.01
N TYR A 845 31.14 1.24 33.78
CA TYR A 845 31.09 0.40 32.58
C TYR A 845 32.26 -0.58 32.48
N ALA A 846 33.48 -0.19 32.85
CA ALA A 846 34.67 -1.02 32.73
C ALA A 846 34.56 -2.36 33.50
N TRP A 847 34.17 -2.33 34.78
CA TRP A 847 33.99 -3.56 35.55
C TRP A 847 32.68 -4.28 35.19
N LEU A 848 31.63 -3.53 34.81
CA LEU A 848 30.36 -4.12 34.42
C LEU A 848 30.53 -4.99 33.18
N LYS A 849 31.24 -4.51 32.16
CA LYS A 849 31.56 -5.25 30.94
C LYS A 849 32.20 -6.61 31.28
N GLN A 850 33.22 -6.62 32.14
CA GLN A 850 33.87 -7.86 32.57
C GLN A 850 32.89 -8.83 33.28
N SER A 851 32.02 -8.32 34.16
CA SER A 851 31.00 -9.16 34.81
C SER A 851 29.99 -9.74 33.81
N LEU A 852 29.59 -8.94 32.81
CA LEU A 852 28.63 -9.36 31.78
C LEU A 852 29.24 -10.36 30.80
N ASP A 853 30.49 -10.19 30.37
CA ASP A 853 31.20 -11.11 29.47
C ASP A 853 31.28 -12.52 30.08
N ASN A 854 31.37 -12.59 31.41
CA ASN A 854 31.45 -13.84 32.15
C ASN A 854 30.09 -14.33 32.66
N ALA A 855 28.96 -13.67 32.36
CA ALA A 855 27.65 -13.99 32.97
C ALA A 855 27.10 -15.39 32.64
N HIS A 856 27.58 -16.01 31.56
CA HIS A 856 27.15 -17.34 31.10
C HIS A 856 27.79 -18.51 31.88
N LEU A 857 28.83 -18.27 32.69
CA LEU A 857 29.58 -19.31 33.39
C LEU A 857 28.89 -19.73 34.69
N ASP A 858 28.32 -20.92 34.82
CA ASP A 858 27.61 -21.30 36.07
C ASP A 858 28.50 -21.96 37.15
N ASP A 859 29.82 -21.99 36.98
CA ASP A 859 30.73 -22.54 38.00
C ASP A 859 30.84 -21.64 39.24
N THR A 860 31.01 -22.26 40.41
CA THR A 860 30.99 -21.56 41.71
C THR A 860 32.05 -20.46 41.81
N ALA A 861 33.26 -20.70 41.30
CA ALA A 861 34.35 -19.74 41.40
C ALA A 861 34.11 -18.51 40.51
N SER A 862 33.58 -18.70 39.30
CA SER A 862 33.19 -17.61 38.41
C SER A 862 31.98 -16.84 38.94
N ARG A 863 30.98 -17.51 39.51
CA ARG A 863 29.82 -16.85 40.13
C ARG A 863 30.18 -16.04 41.37
N GLU A 864 31.09 -16.53 42.20
CA GLU A 864 31.63 -15.75 43.33
C GLU A 864 32.41 -14.52 42.88
N ARG A 865 33.13 -14.62 41.75
CA ARG A 865 33.91 -13.51 41.20
C ARG A 865 33.03 -12.47 40.49
N TYR A 866 31.98 -12.89 39.79
CA TYR A 866 31.07 -12.03 39.03
C TYR A 866 29.61 -12.28 39.47
N PRO A 867 29.23 -11.89 40.69
CA PRO A 867 27.94 -12.24 41.25
C PRO A 867 26.80 -11.45 40.60
N LEU A 868 25.71 -12.15 40.31
CA LEU A 868 24.44 -11.59 39.87
C LEU A 868 23.41 -11.81 40.98
N TYR A 869 22.63 -10.79 41.31
CA TYR A 869 21.60 -10.87 42.35
C TYR A 869 20.23 -10.53 41.77
N PRO A 870 19.15 -11.17 42.22
CA PRO A 870 17.80 -10.73 41.85
C PRO A 870 17.46 -9.42 42.58
N LEU A 871 16.67 -8.55 41.94
CA LEU A 871 16.06 -7.42 42.64
C LEU A 871 14.95 -7.92 43.57
N GLN A 872 15.08 -7.65 44.87
CA GLN A 872 14.09 -8.02 45.89
C GLN A 872 13.51 -6.80 46.62
N VAL A 873 12.19 -6.75 46.70
CA VAL A 873 11.41 -5.72 47.42
C VAL A 873 10.82 -6.33 48.68
N HIS A 874 11.03 -5.67 49.82
CA HIS A 874 10.49 -6.10 51.11
C HIS A 874 9.11 -5.48 51.34
N VAL A 875 8.08 -6.31 51.40
CA VAL A 875 6.72 -5.93 51.79
C VAL A 875 6.60 -6.03 53.31
N ASP A 876 6.88 -4.91 53.97
CA ASP A 876 6.83 -4.73 55.42
C ASP A 876 5.48 -4.20 55.94
N LYS A 877 4.58 -3.78 55.03
CA LYS A 877 3.18 -3.41 55.30
C LYS A 877 2.23 -4.35 54.55
N PRO A 878 1.98 -5.59 55.00
CA PRO A 878 1.19 -6.56 54.23
C PRO A 878 -0.30 -6.20 54.11
N PHE A 879 -0.82 -5.36 55.00
CA PHE A 879 -2.21 -4.88 54.96
C PHE A 879 -2.38 -3.56 54.18
N ILE A 880 -1.30 -3.05 53.57
CA ILE A 880 -1.41 -1.86 52.72
C ILE A 880 -2.34 -2.19 51.54
N ALA A 881 -3.33 -1.33 51.29
CA ALA A 881 -4.44 -1.54 50.36
C ALA A 881 -5.62 -2.41 50.82
N SER A 882 -5.68 -2.84 52.09
CA SER A 882 -6.82 -3.59 52.65
C SER A 882 -8.10 -2.73 52.81
N GLY A 883 -7.97 -1.40 52.82
CA GLY A 883 -9.08 -0.47 53.08
C GLY A 883 -9.44 -0.35 54.57
N LEU A 884 -8.70 -1.02 55.46
CA LEU A 884 -8.90 -0.96 56.91
C LEU A 884 -8.11 0.22 57.50
N THR A 885 -8.81 1.32 57.78
CA THR A 885 -8.23 2.53 58.38
C THR A 885 -7.50 2.22 59.68
N GLY A 886 -6.19 2.51 59.74
CA GLY A 886 -5.34 2.36 60.92
C GLY A 886 -4.58 1.04 60.99
N VAL A 887 -5.00 0.02 60.22
CA VAL A 887 -4.31 -1.27 60.08
C VAL A 887 -3.44 -1.28 58.81
N ASP A 888 -3.86 -0.53 57.79
CA ASP A 888 -3.18 -0.33 56.51
C ASP A 888 -1.78 0.30 56.61
N GLN A 889 -1.52 1.06 57.68
CA GLN A 889 -0.22 1.67 57.99
C GLN A 889 0.66 0.85 58.95
N LEU A 890 0.18 -0.31 59.42
CA LEU A 890 0.96 -1.16 60.33
C LEU A 890 2.18 -1.75 59.62
N VAL A 891 3.34 -1.47 60.20
CA VAL A 891 4.62 -2.01 59.76
C VAL A 891 4.92 -3.22 60.61
N ILE A 892 5.23 -4.34 59.98
CA ILE A 892 5.66 -5.55 60.68
C ILE A 892 7.19 -5.54 60.77
N PRO A 893 7.77 -5.28 61.96
CA PRO A 893 9.22 -5.18 62.11
C PRO A 893 9.92 -6.54 61.99
N SER A 894 9.20 -7.64 62.24
CA SER A 894 9.75 -9.01 62.17
C SER A 894 10.12 -9.42 60.74
N THR A 895 11.37 -9.84 60.56
CA THR A 895 11.88 -10.41 59.30
C THR A 895 11.21 -11.74 58.93
N LEU A 896 10.60 -12.44 59.89
CA LEU A 896 9.88 -13.71 59.67
C LEU A 896 8.50 -13.51 59.03
N LEU A 897 7.96 -12.28 59.10
CA LEU A 897 6.64 -11.91 58.59
C LEU A 897 6.71 -10.84 57.48
N THR A 898 7.92 -10.39 57.13
CA THR A 898 8.15 -9.52 55.97
C THR A 898 8.08 -10.40 54.71
N HIS A 899 7.19 -10.10 53.78
CA HIS A 899 7.11 -10.83 52.53
C HIS A 899 8.14 -10.27 51.54
N VAL A 900 8.92 -11.14 50.88
CA VAL A 900 9.91 -10.71 49.89
C VAL A 900 9.38 -11.00 48.50
N GLU A 901 9.36 -9.99 47.64
CA GLU A 901 9.00 -10.13 46.24
C GLU A 901 10.21 -9.95 45.33
N THR A 902 10.42 -10.92 44.46
CA THR A 902 11.43 -10.82 43.40
C THR A 902 10.84 -10.12 42.18
N VAL A 903 11.49 -9.07 41.73
CA VAL A 903 11.15 -8.36 40.49
C VAL A 903 11.83 -9.08 39.33
N GLN A 904 11.07 -9.80 38.50
CA GLN A 904 11.63 -10.59 37.39
C GLN A 904 12.25 -9.70 36.31
N GLY A 905 13.33 -10.20 35.70
CA GLY A 905 14.08 -9.50 34.65
C GLY A 905 14.95 -8.33 35.14
N CYS A 906 14.85 -7.94 36.42
CA CYS A 906 15.73 -6.95 37.02
C CYS A 906 16.86 -7.63 37.81
N LEU A 907 18.09 -7.21 37.54
CA LEU A 907 19.29 -7.81 38.14
C LEU A 907 20.13 -6.74 38.82
N VAL A 908 20.72 -7.09 39.97
CA VAL A 908 21.71 -6.26 40.64
C VAL A 908 23.08 -6.90 40.42
N ILE A 909 24.01 -6.11 39.88
CA ILE A 909 25.40 -6.53 39.63
C ILE A 909 26.29 -5.75 40.59
N LEU A 910 27.15 -6.48 41.32
CA LEU A 910 28.08 -5.91 42.29
C LEU A 910 29.52 -6.24 41.88
N PRO A 911 30.43 -5.26 41.86
CA PRO A 911 31.85 -5.54 41.70
C PRO A 911 32.42 -6.15 42.98
N THR A 912 33.19 -7.24 42.86
CA THR A 912 33.84 -7.91 44.00
C THR A 912 35.29 -7.47 44.20
N GLN A 913 35.91 -6.91 43.16
CA GLN A 913 37.32 -6.56 43.13
C GLN A 913 37.59 -5.06 43.35
N THR A 914 36.54 -4.23 43.27
CA THR A 914 36.65 -2.77 43.36
C THR A 914 35.60 -2.22 44.33
N ARG A 915 35.83 -1.01 44.87
CA ARG A 915 34.90 -0.33 45.81
C ARG A 915 33.84 0.52 45.09
N HIS A 916 33.34 0.07 43.95
CA HIS A 916 32.29 0.77 43.21
C HIS A 916 30.90 0.36 43.71
N ALA A 917 29.90 1.22 43.48
CA ALA A 917 28.53 0.97 43.86
C ALA A 917 27.89 -0.14 43.00
N ALA A 918 26.92 -0.86 43.57
CA ALA A 918 26.13 -1.82 42.83
C ALA A 918 25.29 -1.14 41.75
N LEU A 919 25.16 -1.79 40.60
CA LEU A 919 24.29 -1.35 39.50
C LEU A 919 23.04 -2.20 39.44
N LEU A 920 21.93 -1.56 39.10
CA LEU A 920 20.64 -2.18 38.86
C LEU A 920 20.33 -2.14 37.36
N TYR A 921 20.15 -3.31 36.78
CA TYR A 921 19.62 -3.51 35.43
C TYR A 921 18.09 -3.51 35.46
N THR A 922 17.50 -2.59 34.69
CA THR A 922 16.06 -2.41 34.50
C THR A 922 15.74 -2.38 32.99
N PRO A 923 15.63 -3.55 32.33
CA PRO A 923 15.34 -3.61 30.90
C PRO A 923 14.00 -2.96 30.57
N GLN A 924 13.96 -2.10 29.54
CA GLN A 924 12.77 -1.38 29.08
C GLN A 924 12.05 -0.58 30.19
N ALA A 925 12.81 0.02 31.08
CA ALA A 925 12.23 0.91 32.07
C ALA A 925 11.50 2.09 31.37
N PRO A 926 10.28 2.45 31.79
CA PRO A 926 9.52 3.59 31.24
C PRO A 926 10.26 4.92 31.25
N ASP A 927 11.21 5.08 32.18
CA ASP A 927 12.05 6.27 32.26
C ASP A 927 13.26 6.25 31.30
N GLY A 928 13.40 5.22 30.47
CA GLY A 928 14.44 5.11 29.45
C GLY A 928 15.83 4.73 29.99
N ILE A 929 15.96 4.39 31.27
CA ILE A 929 17.25 4.06 31.92
C ILE A 929 17.37 2.55 32.12
N GLU A 930 18.28 1.90 31.38
CA GLU A 930 18.48 0.45 31.44
C GLU A 930 19.45 0.03 32.56
N PHE A 931 20.53 0.79 32.81
CA PHE A 931 21.39 0.63 33.98
C PHE A 931 21.41 1.90 34.82
N ARG A 932 21.30 1.73 36.14
CA ARG A 932 21.32 2.81 37.14
C ARG A 932 22.06 2.36 38.40
N LEU A 933 22.42 3.29 39.28
CA LEU A 933 22.89 2.90 40.61
C LEU A 933 21.77 2.19 41.37
N PHE A 934 22.10 1.14 42.12
CA PHE A 934 21.12 0.43 42.94
C PHE A 934 20.44 1.37 43.97
N SER A 935 21.18 2.36 44.48
CA SER A 935 20.67 3.40 45.36
C SER A 935 19.58 4.27 44.73
N ASP A 936 19.49 4.33 43.40
CA ASP A 936 18.54 5.18 42.68
C ASP A 936 17.17 4.54 42.48
N PHE A 937 16.95 3.31 42.98
CA PHE A 937 15.65 2.62 42.88
C PHE A 937 14.49 3.46 43.42
N VAL A 938 14.63 4.08 44.60
CA VAL A 938 13.54 4.89 45.16
C VAL A 938 13.30 6.13 44.31
N ARG A 939 14.38 6.75 43.81
CA ARG A 939 14.31 7.93 42.94
C ARG A 939 13.60 7.61 41.63
N SER A 940 13.75 6.39 41.10
CA SER A 940 13.07 6.00 39.86
C SER A 940 11.57 5.89 40.00
N LEU A 941 11.03 5.66 41.21
CA LEU A 941 9.58 5.64 41.44
C LEU A 941 8.89 6.99 41.20
N VAL A 942 9.67 8.08 41.09
CA VAL A 942 9.16 9.41 40.74
C VAL A 942 8.76 9.48 39.27
N SER A 943 9.45 8.74 38.40
CA SER A 943 9.15 8.71 36.97
C SER A 943 7.83 7.98 36.70
N GLU A 944 7.04 8.53 35.78
CA GLU A 944 5.76 7.93 35.38
C GLU A 944 5.94 6.49 34.88
N GLY A 945 4.98 5.61 35.20
CA GLY A 945 5.01 4.21 34.81
C GLY A 945 5.98 3.31 35.60
N MET A 946 6.95 3.84 36.36
CA MET A 946 7.94 3.01 37.06
C MET A 946 7.35 2.14 38.18
N ILE A 947 6.27 2.58 38.85
CA ILE A 947 5.54 1.75 39.82
C ILE A 947 4.92 0.54 39.12
N ASP A 948 4.29 0.76 37.96
CA ASP A 948 3.65 -0.28 37.17
C ASP A 948 4.70 -1.25 36.59
N TYR A 949 5.80 -0.70 36.10
CA TYR A 949 6.95 -1.45 35.62
C TYR A 949 7.45 -2.49 36.63
N TYR A 950 7.68 -2.08 37.89
CA TYR A 950 8.16 -2.99 38.93
C TYR A 950 7.06 -3.95 39.39
N LYS A 951 5.83 -3.48 39.64
CA LYS A 951 4.77 -4.35 40.16
C LYS A 951 4.37 -5.43 39.15
N ASP A 952 4.35 -5.12 37.85
CA ASP A 952 3.91 -6.07 36.82
C ASP A 952 4.93 -7.19 36.57
N ARG A 953 6.18 -6.97 36.99
CA ARG A 953 7.27 -7.95 37.02
C ARG A 953 7.27 -8.82 38.29
N CYS A 954 6.39 -8.56 39.24
CA CYS A 954 6.12 -9.41 40.40
C CYS A 954 4.91 -10.32 40.16
N ARG A 955 4.61 -11.19 41.15
CA ARG A 955 3.45 -12.10 41.13
C ARG A 955 2.12 -11.34 41.08
N ILE A 956 1.16 -11.85 40.32
CA ILE A 956 -0.13 -11.15 40.11
C ILE A 956 -0.88 -10.88 41.43
N LYS A 957 -0.86 -11.82 42.38
CA LYS A 957 -1.52 -11.70 43.69
C LYS A 957 -1.01 -10.53 44.54
N THR A 958 0.25 -10.13 44.38
CA THR A 958 0.88 -9.10 45.22
C THR A 958 0.85 -7.71 44.58
N ARG A 959 0.44 -7.60 43.31
CA ARG A 959 0.48 -6.33 42.54
C ARG A 959 -0.25 -5.18 43.21
N ARG A 960 -1.42 -5.45 43.80
CA ARG A 960 -2.21 -4.42 44.51
C ARG A 960 -1.42 -3.89 45.71
N THR A 961 -0.98 -4.77 46.60
CA THR A 961 -0.17 -4.42 47.78
C THR A 961 1.12 -3.69 47.38
N LEU A 962 1.83 -4.18 46.36
CA LEU A 962 3.05 -3.55 45.84
C LEU A 962 2.79 -2.16 45.26
N SER A 963 1.68 -1.95 44.54
CA SER A 963 1.34 -0.64 43.99
C SER A 963 1.22 0.42 45.07
N PHE A 964 0.60 0.10 46.21
CA PHE A 964 0.49 1.01 47.33
C PHE A 964 1.82 1.14 48.09
N LEU A 965 2.56 0.05 48.29
CA LEU A 965 3.85 0.06 48.96
C LEU A 965 4.88 0.92 48.22
N LEU A 966 5.01 0.74 46.91
CA LEU A 966 5.91 1.52 46.06
C LEU A 966 5.50 3.00 46.04
N ARG A 967 4.19 3.29 46.10
CA ARG A 967 3.69 4.67 46.22
C ARG A 967 3.99 5.31 47.57
N ASP A 968 3.91 4.55 48.66
CA ASP A 968 4.38 4.99 49.98
C ASP A 968 5.89 5.23 49.98
N MET A 969 6.66 4.36 49.32
CA MET A 969 8.11 4.49 49.16
C MET A 969 8.49 5.74 48.37
N GLN A 970 7.78 6.02 47.27
CA GLN A 970 7.90 7.26 46.51
C GLN A 970 7.66 8.52 47.37
N GLN A 971 6.76 8.44 48.36
CA GLN A 971 6.44 9.54 49.28
C GLN A 971 7.37 9.61 50.51
N GLY A 972 8.40 8.74 50.61
CA GLY A 972 9.28 8.67 51.77
C GLY A 972 8.64 8.08 53.03
N LYS A 973 7.53 7.33 52.88
CA LYS A 973 6.75 6.71 53.98
C LYS A 973 6.97 5.21 54.14
N ALA A 974 7.78 4.59 53.29
CA ALA A 974 8.16 3.19 53.40
C ALA A 974 9.37 3.01 54.33
N ASN A 975 9.41 1.92 55.08
CA ASN A 975 10.41 1.70 56.13
C ASN A 975 11.60 0.84 55.70
N LYS A 976 11.49 0.07 54.60
CA LYS A 976 12.59 -0.75 54.08
C LYS A 976 12.81 -0.50 52.57
N PRO A 977 13.99 -0.03 52.13
CA PRO A 977 14.35 0.02 50.72
C PRO A 977 14.53 -1.42 50.14
N PRO A 978 14.61 -1.58 48.80
CA PRO A 978 15.04 -2.85 48.21
C PRO A 978 16.41 -3.27 48.74
N VAL A 979 16.65 -4.58 48.80
CA VAL A 979 17.87 -5.13 49.40
C VAL A 979 18.55 -6.09 48.41
N ILE A 980 19.87 -6.07 48.44
CA ILE A 980 20.68 -7.10 47.76
C ILE A 980 20.67 -8.35 48.64
N PRO A 981 20.15 -9.49 48.17
CA PRO A 981 20.10 -10.71 48.97
C PRO A 981 21.51 -11.23 49.28
N LYS A 982 21.63 -12.02 50.35
CA LYS A 982 22.93 -12.60 50.76
C LYS A 982 23.49 -13.59 49.74
N ALA A 983 22.62 -14.32 49.05
CA ALA A 983 22.99 -15.32 48.05
C ALA A 983 22.89 -14.72 46.65
N PHE A 984 23.94 -14.92 45.83
CA PHE A 984 23.91 -14.65 44.40
C PHE A 984 23.16 -15.77 43.66
N ILE A 985 22.81 -15.51 42.40
CA ILE A 985 22.19 -16.47 41.50
C ILE A 985 23.23 -17.54 41.13
N SER A 986 23.00 -18.79 41.57
CA SER A 986 23.88 -19.92 41.31
C SER A 986 23.72 -20.50 39.89
N ASP A 987 22.51 -20.42 39.33
CA ASP A 987 22.17 -20.89 38.00
C ASP A 987 21.49 -19.74 37.25
N PHE A 988 22.25 -19.09 36.36
CA PHE A 988 21.72 -17.94 35.65
C PHE A 988 20.72 -18.35 34.56
N ALA A 989 20.93 -19.51 33.93
CA ALA A 989 20.02 -20.05 32.94
C ALA A 989 18.61 -20.34 33.48
N ASP A 990 18.48 -20.74 34.74
CA ASP A 990 17.20 -20.88 35.43
C ASP A 990 16.46 -19.54 35.53
N THR A 991 17.19 -18.46 35.77
CA THR A 991 16.64 -17.10 35.87
C THR A 991 16.24 -16.53 34.50
N CYS A 992 16.97 -16.87 33.44
CA CYS A 992 16.68 -16.38 32.09
C CYS A 992 15.52 -17.14 31.41
N PHE A 993 15.36 -18.44 31.66
CA PHE A 993 14.36 -19.27 30.94
C PHE A 993 13.25 -19.84 31.84
N ASN A 994 13.61 -20.61 32.87
CA ASN A 994 12.61 -21.36 33.66
C ASN A 994 11.70 -20.43 34.47
N ARG A 995 12.29 -19.55 35.28
CA ARG A 995 11.53 -18.70 36.23
C ARG A 995 10.52 -17.76 35.57
N PRO A 996 10.86 -17.06 34.45
CA PRO A 996 9.89 -16.21 33.77
C PRO A 996 8.69 -17.01 33.25
N LEU A 997 8.93 -18.18 32.65
CA LEU A 997 7.89 -19.05 32.12
C LEU A 997 7.02 -19.64 33.24
N GLU A 998 7.65 -20.21 34.28
CA GLU A 998 6.95 -20.76 35.44
C GLU A 998 6.09 -19.72 36.17
N ARG A 999 6.60 -18.49 36.33
CA ARG A 999 5.82 -17.41 36.95
C ARG A 999 4.55 -17.15 36.14
N ARG A 1000 4.68 -17.01 34.82
CA ARG A 1000 3.53 -16.70 33.97
C ARG A 1000 2.49 -17.81 33.98
N LEU A 1001 2.92 -19.08 33.96
CA LEU A 1001 2.03 -20.23 34.14
C LEU A 1001 1.32 -20.16 35.50
N ARG A 1002 2.04 -19.81 36.57
CA ARG A 1002 1.44 -19.63 37.90
C ARG A 1002 0.47 -18.46 37.96
N ASP A 1003 0.79 -17.32 37.34
CA ASP A 1003 -0.10 -16.15 37.28
C ASP A 1003 -1.44 -16.52 36.58
N VAL A 1004 -1.40 -17.38 35.56
CA VAL A 1004 -2.58 -17.93 34.89
C VAL A 1004 -3.35 -18.88 35.82
N GLU A 1005 -2.69 -19.79 36.53
CA GLU A 1005 -3.32 -20.70 37.51
C GLU A 1005 -3.99 -19.94 38.66
N GLU A 1006 -3.41 -18.82 39.07
CA GLU A 1006 -3.89 -18.00 40.18
C GLU A 1006 -5.06 -17.08 39.81
N THR A 1007 -5.37 -16.93 38.53
CA THR A 1007 -6.40 -16.02 38.03
C THR A 1007 -7.66 -16.77 37.63
N THR A 1008 -8.80 -16.40 38.21
CA THR A 1008 -10.11 -17.05 37.96
C THR A 1008 -10.92 -16.40 36.84
N THR A 1009 -10.66 -15.13 36.51
CA THR A 1009 -11.36 -14.36 35.46
C THR A 1009 -10.36 -13.90 34.40
N GLY A 1010 -10.63 -14.19 33.12
CA GLY A 1010 -9.70 -13.86 32.02
C GLY A 1010 -8.51 -14.82 31.85
N ARG A 1011 -8.58 -16.03 32.43
CA ARG A 1011 -7.53 -17.07 32.34
C ARG A 1011 -7.17 -17.43 30.90
N ASN A 1012 -8.17 -17.54 30.03
CA ASN A 1012 -8.00 -17.82 28.61
C ASN A 1012 -7.29 -16.67 27.88
N ASP A 1013 -7.73 -15.43 28.11
CA ASP A 1013 -7.07 -14.24 27.55
C ASP A 1013 -5.61 -14.15 27.98
N MET A 1014 -5.30 -14.53 29.23
CA MET A 1014 -3.93 -14.61 29.71
C MET A 1014 -3.12 -15.71 29.01
N LEU A 1015 -3.71 -16.86 28.69
CA LEU A 1015 -3.06 -17.94 27.93
C LEU A 1015 -2.85 -17.60 26.46
N VAL A 1016 -3.81 -16.92 25.83
CA VAL A 1016 -3.66 -16.38 24.46
C VAL A 1016 -2.48 -15.41 24.42
N ARG A 1017 -2.35 -14.54 25.44
CA ARG A 1017 -1.21 -13.62 25.57
C ARG A 1017 0.09 -14.32 25.95
N LEU A 1018 0.04 -15.44 26.67
CA LEU A 1018 1.21 -16.16 27.18
C LEU A 1018 2.18 -16.60 26.08
N ILE A 1019 1.68 -17.08 24.94
CA ILE A 1019 2.49 -17.76 23.91
C ILE A 1019 3.16 -16.79 22.96
N ARG A 1020 2.44 -15.72 22.59
CA ARG A 1020 3.03 -14.59 21.86
C ARG A 1020 4.18 -13.96 22.67
N VAL A 1021 4.07 -14.02 24.00
CA VAL A 1021 5.06 -13.52 24.97
C VAL A 1021 6.20 -14.52 25.25
N SER A 1022 6.07 -15.83 25.04
CA SER A 1022 7.16 -16.80 25.30
C SER A 1022 8.42 -16.55 24.45
N VAL A 1023 8.23 -16.08 23.22
CA VAL A 1023 9.30 -15.57 22.33
C VAL A 1023 9.73 -14.16 22.76
N GLU A 1024 8.79 -13.33 23.18
CA GLU A 1024 8.97 -11.95 23.62
C GLU A 1024 9.71 -11.79 24.98
N ILE A 1025 9.71 -12.82 25.84
CA ILE A 1025 10.49 -12.89 27.09
C ILE A 1025 11.98 -12.70 26.79
N ILE A 1026 12.41 -13.07 25.59
CA ILE A 1026 13.77 -12.93 25.09
C ILE A 1026 13.84 -11.86 23.98
N ALA A 1027 12.78 -11.65 23.20
CA ALA A 1027 12.77 -10.79 21.99
C ALA A 1027 12.35 -9.33 22.20
N THR A 1028 12.66 -8.70 23.33
CA THR A 1028 12.06 -7.40 23.68
C THR A 1028 12.93 -6.15 23.38
N ALA A 1029 14.00 -6.25 22.59
CA ALA A 1029 15.00 -5.19 22.45
C ALA A 1029 14.97 -4.39 21.13
N LEU A 1030 13.95 -4.53 20.27
CA LEU A 1030 14.01 -4.02 18.88
C LEU A 1030 13.22 -2.72 18.60
N THR A 1031 12.77 -1.93 19.59
CA THR A 1031 12.07 -0.65 19.33
C THR A 1031 12.86 0.61 19.71
N LEU A 1032 14.17 0.48 19.89
CA LEU A 1032 15.09 1.59 20.21
C LEU A 1032 15.86 2.05 18.95
N PRO A 1033 16.41 3.29 18.89
CA PRO A 1033 16.82 4.04 17.69
C PRO A 1033 18.00 3.47 16.84
N PHE A 1034 18.11 2.16 16.70
CA PHE A 1034 19.22 1.43 16.08
C PHE A 1034 18.80 0.32 15.10
N PRO A 1035 19.70 -0.09 14.18
CA PRO A 1035 19.34 -0.02 12.76
C PRO A 1035 18.59 -1.15 12.08
N PRO A 1036 18.65 -2.46 12.42
CA PRO A 1036 17.81 -3.38 11.65
C PRO A 1036 16.33 -3.09 11.90
N ALA A 1037 15.99 -2.56 13.09
CA ALA A 1037 14.63 -2.11 13.36
C ALA A 1037 14.44 -0.62 13.07
N SER A 1038 15.26 0.34 13.45
CA SER A 1038 14.83 1.75 13.37
C SER A 1038 14.65 2.34 11.97
N PHE A 1039 15.41 1.87 10.98
CA PHE A 1039 15.19 2.26 9.58
C PHE A 1039 14.12 1.39 8.93
N ALA A 1040 14.14 0.06 9.17
CA ALA A 1040 13.11 -0.85 8.67
C ALA A 1040 11.73 -0.64 9.32
N VAL A 1041 11.66 -0.15 10.56
CA VAL A 1041 10.49 0.22 11.39
C VAL A 1041 10.11 1.68 11.18
N GLY A 1042 11.00 2.54 10.69
CA GLY A 1042 10.56 3.76 10.00
C GLY A 1042 9.62 3.42 8.84
N SER A 1043 9.93 2.35 8.10
CA SER A 1043 9.05 1.71 7.13
C SER A 1043 7.97 0.82 7.77
N LEU A 1044 8.23 0.06 8.84
CA LEU A 1044 7.33 -0.94 9.45
C LEU A 1044 6.31 -0.40 10.46
N LEU A 1045 6.58 0.69 11.17
CA LEU A 1045 5.56 1.44 11.95
C LEU A 1045 4.72 2.32 11.02
N SER A 1046 5.26 2.76 9.87
CA SER A 1046 4.40 3.19 8.76
C SER A 1046 3.60 2.03 8.15
N LEU A 1047 4.01 0.77 8.37
CA LEU A 1047 3.25 -0.43 8.01
C LEU A 1047 2.31 -0.94 9.12
N HIS A 1048 2.31 -0.39 10.34
CA HIS A 1048 1.26 -0.76 11.30
C HIS A 1048 -0.12 -0.26 10.82
N ASP A 1049 -0.14 0.85 10.06
CA ASP A 1049 -1.32 1.34 9.33
C ASP A 1049 -1.57 0.58 8.00
N SER A 1050 -0.81 -0.48 7.70
CA SER A 1050 -0.91 -1.27 6.46
C SER A 1050 -1.72 -2.56 6.57
N GLY A 1051 -2.57 -2.68 7.59
CA GLY A 1051 -3.58 -3.73 7.64
C GLY A 1051 -4.46 -3.78 6.39
N GLN A 1052 -4.62 -2.64 5.68
CA GLN A 1052 -5.34 -2.56 4.41
C GLN A 1052 -4.48 -2.85 3.17
N ALA A 1053 -3.15 -2.64 3.22
CA ALA A 1053 -2.26 -2.94 2.09
C ALA A 1053 -1.97 -4.45 1.97
N VAL A 1054 -1.91 -5.17 3.10
CA VAL A 1054 -1.83 -6.63 3.13
C VAL A 1054 -3.15 -7.26 2.66
N ALA A 1055 -4.30 -6.69 3.04
CA ALA A 1055 -5.61 -7.09 2.52
C ALA A 1055 -5.72 -6.89 0.98
N ALA A 1056 -5.19 -5.78 0.45
CA ALA A 1056 -5.15 -5.53 -1.00
C ALA A 1056 -4.18 -6.46 -1.77
N LEU A 1057 -3.11 -6.93 -1.12
CA LEU A 1057 -2.15 -7.89 -1.67
C LEU A 1057 -2.75 -9.31 -1.72
N THR A 1058 -3.55 -9.69 -0.71
CA THR A 1058 -4.32 -10.94 -0.73
C THR A 1058 -5.47 -10.92 -1.73
N GLU A 1059 -5.92 -9.73 -2.14
CA GLU A 1059 -6.97 -9.52 -3.17
C GLU A 1059 -6.40 -9.34 -4.60
N GLY A 1060 -5.07 -9.39 -4.78
CA GLY A 1060 -4.42 -9.39 -6.11
C GLY A 1060 -4.25 -8.01 -6.78
N ASP A 1061 -4.40 -6.91 -6.05
CA ASP A 1061 -4.34 -5.55 -6.60
C ASP A 1061 -2.95 -4.89 -6.36
N GLN A 1062 -1.96 -5.30 -7.17
CA GLN A 1062 -0.55 -4.88 -7.03
C GLN A 1062 -0.32 -3.36 -7.19
N GLN A 1063 -1.21 -2.65 -7.89
CA GLN A 1063 -1.08 -1.21 -8.08
C GLN A 1063 -1.37 -0.42 -6.80
N ARG A 1064 -2.37 -0.82 -5.99
CA ARG A 1064 -2.66 -0.17 -4.71
C ARG A 1064 -1.58 -0.42 -3.67
N ALA A 1065 -1.02 -1.63 -3.63
CA ALA A 1065 0.08 -1.98 -2.74
C ALA A 1065 1.33 -1.11 -2.96
N ALA A 1066 1.74 -0.90 -4.22
CA ALA A 1066 2.89 -0.05 -4.57
C ALA A 1066 2.67 1.43 -4.20
N THR A 1067 1.41 1.89 -4.26
CA THR A 1067 1.08 3.28 -3.97
C THR A 1067 1.09 3.55 -2.46
N TYR A 1068 0.61 2.62 -1.63
CA TYR A 1068 0.72 2.71 -0.16
C TYR A 1068 2.17 2.64 0.35
N MET A 1069 3.03 1.86 -0.33
CA MET A 1069 4.47 1.78 -0.03
C MET A 1069 5.21 3.11 -0.31
N LEU A 1070 4.77 3.89 -1.31
CA LEU A 1070 5.31 5.21 -1.61
C LEU A 1070 4.80 6.30 -0.67
N SER A 1071 3.55 6.27 -0.21
CA SER A 1071 3.03 7.24 0.79
C SER A 1071 3.73 7.14 2.14
N ALA A 1072 4.10 5.92 2.55
CA ALA A 1072 4.76 5.62 3.81
C ALA A 1072 6.12 6.32 3.95
N LEU A 1073 6.90 6.37 2.86
CA LEU A 1073 8.24 6.96 2.82
C LEU A 1073 8.26 8.51 2.91
N PHE A 1074 7.13 9.18 2.67
CA PHE A 1074 7.07 10.64 2.51
C PHE A 1074 6.12 11.36 3.49
N ASN A 1075 5.65 10.67 4.54
CA ASN A 1075 4.80 11.23 5.60
C ASN A 1075 5.44 12.42 6.36
N GLY A 1076 6.77 12.55 6.32
CA GLY A 1076 7.50 13.68 6.89
C GLY A 1076 7.27 15.01 6.16
N ILE A 1077 6.90 14.99 4.87
CA ILE A 1077 6.75 16.19 4.01
C ILE A 1077 5.31 16.31 3.43
N GLY A 1078 4.37 15.46 3.88
CA GLY A 1078 2.93 15.63 3.62
C GLY A 1078 2.36 14.85 2.44
N ALA A 1079 3.11 13.90 1.86
CA ALA A 1079 2.63 13.12 0.70
C ALA A 1079 1.77 11.90 1.07
N GLY A 1080 1.71 11.47 2.34
CA GLY A 1080 0.92 10.29 2.70
C GLY A 1080 -0.58 10.53 2.73
N SER A 1081 -1.03 11.77 2.93
CA SER A 1081 -2.45 12.12 2.77
C SER A 1081 -2.94 12.08 1.32
N ASP A 1082 -2.05 12.22 0.33
CA ASP A 1082 -2.40 12.45 -1.07
C ASP A 1082 -3.11 11.26 -1.74
N LEU A 1083 -3.00 10.06 -1.15
CA LEU A 1083 -3.76 8.89 -1.57
C LEU A 1083 -5.17 8.83 -0.97
N LEU A 1084 -5.32 9.31 0.26
CA LEU A 1084 -6.60 9.32 0.97
C LEU A 1084 -7.52 10.46 0.50
N VAL A 1085 -6.95 11.54 -0.04
CA VAL A 1085 -7.71 12.65 -0.68
C VAL A 1085 -7.84 12.46 -2.21
N GLY A 1086 -7.18 11.45 -2.77
CA GLY A 1086 -7.20 11.19 -4.21
C GLY A 1086 -6.37 12.14 -5.07
N ILE A 1087 -5.48 12.94 -4.48
CA ILE A 1087 -4.59 13.86 -5.18
C ILE A 1087 -3.70 13.11 -6.18
N LYS A 1088 -3.09 11.97 -5.78
CA LYS A 1088 -2.32 11.09 -6.69
C LYS A 1088 -3.15 9.98 -7.33
N GLY A 1089 -4.20 9.50 -6.65
CA GLY A 1089 -5.11 8.46 -7.17
C GLY A 1089 -5.96 8.90 -8.37
N PHE A 1090 -6.16 10.22 -8.54
CA PHE A 1090 -6.93 10.80 -9.64
C PHE A 1090 -6.10 11.65 -10.63
N GLY A 1091 -4.83 11.95 -10.32
CA GLY A 1091 -3.95 12.73 -11.20
C GLY A 1091 -3.71 12.06 -12.57
N GLY A 1092 -3.52 10.74 -12.60
CA GLY A 1092 -3.43 9.97 -13.85
C GLY A 1092 -4.73 9.97 -14.68
N VAL A 1093 -5.88 10.23 -14.03
CA VAL A 1093 -7.22 10.21 -14.63
C VAL A 1093 -7.57 11.58 -15.20
N LEU A 1094 -7.19 12.65 -14.50
CA LEU A 1094 -7.35 14.00 -15.00
C LEU A 1094 -6.38 14.31 -16.15
N HIS A 1095 -5.17 13.71 -16.14
CA HIS A 1095 -4.31 13.70 -17.32
C HIS A 1095 -4.94 12.97 -18.52
N GLN A 1096 -5.65 11.85 -18.29
CA GLN A 1096 -6.41 11.16 -19.32
C GLN A 1096 -7.66 11.94 -19.78
N LEU A 1097 -8.27 12.77 -18.93
CA LEU A 1097 -9.42 13.62 -19.27
C LEU A 1097 -9.01 14.85 -20.08
N GLU A 1098 -7.85 15.45 -19.83
CA GLU A 1098 -7.31 16.51 -20.69
C GLU A 1098 -6.75 15.99 -22.01
N HIS A 1099 -6.09 14.84 -21.95
CA HIS A 1099 -5.81 14.06 -23.14
C HIS A 1099 -7.09 13.37 -23.64
N GLY A 1100 -8.26 13.67 -23.09
CA GLY A 1100 -9.58 13.27 -23.60
C GLY A 1100 -9.98 14.08 -24.85
N HIS A 1101 -9.45 15.29 -24.98
CA HIS A 1101 -9.55 16.08 -26.21
C HIS A 1101 -8.45 15.74 -27.23
N GLN A 1102 -7.43 15.01 -26.79
CA GLN A 1102 -6.35 14.47 -27.63
C GLN A 1102 -6.17 12.98 -27.33
N SER A 1103 -7.29 12.25 -27.20
CA SER A 1103 -7.21 10.82 -26.96
C SER A 1103 -6.75 10.23 -28.25
N ALA A 1104 -5.44 9.96 -28.31
CA ALA A 1104 -4.86 9.10 -29.30
C ALA A 1104 -5.76 7.86 -29.35
N PRO A 1105 -6.44 7.60 -30.48
CA PRO A 1105 -7.07 6.31 -30.63
C PRO A 1105 -5.96 5.28 -30.49
N VAL A 1106 -6.27 4.10 -29.98
CA VAL A 1106 -5.34 2.97 -29.78
C VAL A 1106 -4.95 2.34 -31.14
N LEU A 1107 -4.63 3.20 -32.09
CA LEU A 1107 -4.23 3.00 -33.46
C LEU A 1107 -2.87 3.68 -33.62
N ARG A 1108 -1.84 3.08 -33.01
CA ARG A 1108 -0.43 3.06 -33.44
C ARG A 1108 0.43 2.38 -32.39
N SER A 1109 0.86 1.15 -32.70
CA SER A 1109 2.18 0.69 -32.30
C SER A 1109 3.07 0.73 -33.55
N PHE A 1110 3.59 1.92 -33.84
CA PHE A 1110 4.89 2.05 -34.47
C PHE A 1110 5.79 2.81 -33.50
N GLN A 1111 7.03 2.38 -33.45
CA GLN A 1111 8.13 2.87 -32.63
C GLN A 1111 7.97 4.31 -32.13
N ARG A 1112 8.11 4.48 -30.81
CA ARG A 1112 8.47 5.74 -30.18
C ARG A 1112 9.88 6.09 -30.66
N GLN A 1113 10.02 6.75 -31.82
CA GLN A 1113 11.17 7.60 -32.04
C GLN A 1113 10.97 8.87 -31.21
N SER A 1114 11.98 9.20 -30.41
CA SER A 1114 12.07 10.39 -29.57
C SER A 1114 11.69 11.65 -30.35
N SER A 1115 10.54 12.26 -30.04
CA SER A 1115 10.07 13.49 -30.69
C SER A 1115 10.36 14.74 -29.85
N LEU A 1116 11.52 14.81 -29.21
CA LEU A 1116 12.11 16.07 -28.77
C LEU A 1116 13.58 16.09 -29.18
N PRO A 1117 14.05 17.11 -29.92
CA PRO A 1117 15.47 17.28 -30.18
C PRO A 1117 16.22 17.49 -28.86
N ARG A 1118 17.44 16.96 -28.76
CA ARG A 1118 18.33 17.31 -27.66
C ARG A 1118 18.61 18.82 -27.74
N TYR A 1119 18.72 19.49 -26.60
CA TYR A 1119 18.91 20.96 -26.56
C TYR A 1119 20.16 21.42 -27.34
N GLU A 1120 21.15 20.54 -27.44
CA GLU A 1120 22.40 20.67 -28.21
C GLU A 1120 22.22 20.68 -29.74
N ASP A 1121 21.06 20.26 -30.26
CA ASP A 1121 20.73 20.24 -31.70
C ASP A 1121 19.85 21.44 -32.16
N LEU A 1122 19.58 22.40 -31.26
CA LEU A 1122 18.74 23.58 -31.50
C LEU A 1122 19.60 24.83 -31.76
N TYR A 1123 19.26 25.62 -32.77
CA TYR A 1123 19.99 26.83 -33.14
C TYR A 1123 19.15 28.08 -32.85
N PRO A 1124 19.69 29.11 -32.17
CA PRO A 1124 18.98 30.35 -31.93
C PRO A 1124 18.86 31.17 -33.21
N VAL A 1125 17.65 31.67 -33.49
CA VAL A 1125 17.34 32.58 -34.59
C VAL A 1125 16.50 33.72 -34.04
N GLU A 1126 16.95 34.95 -34.26
CA GLU A 1126 16.20 36.15 -33.91
C GLU A 1126 15.22 36.52 -35.02
N LEU A 1127 13.95 36.63 -34.66
CA LEU A 1127 12.91 37.15 -35.53
C LEU A 1127 12.11 38.20 -34.76
N GLN A 1128 12.10 39.45 -35.25
CA GLN A 1128 11.38 40.56 -34.63
C GLN A 1128 11.68 40.75 -33.13
N GLU A 1129 12.97 40.78 -32.76
CA GLU A 1129 13.45 40.98 -31.38
C GLU A 1129 13.09 39.85 -30.38
N GLN A 1130 12.65 38.70 -30.88
CA GLN A 1130 12.44 37.49 -30.07
C GLN A 1130 13.39 36.37 -30.53
N VAL A 1131 14.05 35.72 -29.57
CA VAL A 1131 14.96 34.60 -29.82
C VAL A 1131 14.17 33.30 -29.84
N PHE A 1132 14.13 32.65 -31.00
CA PHE A 1132 13.54 31.33 -31.18
C PHE A 1132 14.63 30.29 -31.32
N LEU A 1133 14.39 29.07 -30.81
CA LEU A 1133 15.27 27.93 -31.01
C LEU A 1133 14.70 27.09 -32.15
N ILE A 1134 15.49 26.86 -33.20
CA ILE A 1134 15.06 26.15 -34.41
C ILE A 1134 15.80 24.82 -34.50
N GLY A 1135 15.06 23.72 -34.65
CA GLY A 1135 15.64 22.40 -34.90
C GLY A 1135 16.15 22.24 -36.34
N LYS A 1136 16.85 21.13 -36.64
CA LYS A 1136 17.26 20.84 -38.03
C LYS A 1136 16.05 20.80 -38.97
N PRO A 1137 16.08 21.50 -40.11
CA PRO A 1137 15.00 21.46 -41.09
C PRO A 1137 14.86 20.05 -41.68
N ASN A 1138 13.62 19.63 -41.91
CA ASN A 1138 13.31 18.37 -42.56
C ASN A 1138 13.61 18.43 -44.07
N ALA A 1139 13.42 17.30 -44.77
CA ALA A 1139 13.69 17.18 -46.21
C ALA A 1139 12.90 18.17 -47.09
N HIS A 1140 11.91 18.86 -46.54
CA HIS A 1140 11.10 19.88 -47.22
C HIS A 1140 11.46 21.32 -46.80
N GLY A 1141 12.56 21.51 -46.05
CA GLY A 1141 13.00 22.84 -45.59
C GLY A 1141 12.24 23.39 -44.39
N HIS A 1142 11.33 22.62 -43.78
CA HIS A 1142 10.55 23.03 -42.61
C HIS A 1142 11.24 22.60 -41.32
N ALA A 1143 11.39 23.52 -40.37
CA ALA A 1143 11.99 23.26 -39.07
C ALA A 1143 11.00 23.51 -37.93
N ALA A 1144 11.06 22.68 -36.88
CA ALA A 1144 10.30 22.93 -35.65
C ALA A 1144 10.89 24.14 -34.91
N VAL A 1145 10.02 25.08 -34.51
CA VAL A 1145 10.37 26.32 -33.83
C VAL A 1145 9.93 26.23 -32.37
N PHE A 1146 10.86 26.47 -31.46
CA PHE A 1146 10.65 26.41 -30.01
C PHE A 1146 10.81 27.82 -29.42
N HIS A 1147 9.84 28.23 -28.60
CA HIS A 1147 9.87 29.53 -27.95
C HIS A 1147 10.73 29.46 -26.69
N ALA A 1148 11.84 30.20 -26.64
CA ALA A 1148 12.59 30.35 -25.41
C ALA A 1148 11.87 31.40 -24.51
N PRO A 1149 11.57 31.12 -23.23
CA PRO A 1149 11.15 32.16 -22.30
C PRO A 1149 12.30 33.14 -22.09
N HIS A 1150 12.00 34.43 -22.10
CA HIS A 1150 12.95 35.55 -22.00
C HIS A 1150 13.83 35.40 -20.75
N VAL A 1151 15.08 34.98 -20.90
CA VAL A 1151 16.08 35.10 -19.83
C VAL A 1151 16.59 36.53 -19.86
N ALA A 1152 16.39 37.25 -18.75
CA ALA A 1152 16.96 38.57 -18.56
C ALA A 1152 18.49 38.48 -18.62
N SER A 1153 19.06 39.20 -19.58
CA SER A 1153 20.45 39.65 -19.70
C SER A 1153 21.37 39.39 -18.50
N ALA A 1154 22.48 38.68 -18.73
CA ALA A 1154 23.72 38.93 -18.01
C ALA A 1154 24.54 40.00 -18.78
N PRO A 1155 25.18 40.98 -18.10
CA PRO A 1155 25.98 42.02 -18.74
C PRO A 1155 27.45 41.58 -18.91
N PRO A 1156 28.27 42.39 -19.62
CA PRO A 1156 29.03 42.02 -20.82
C PRO A 1156 30.12 40.96 -20.67
#